data_AF-A0A926AAN6-F1
#
_entry.id   AF-A0A926AAN6-F1
#
_cell.length_a   1.000
_cell.length_b   1.000
_cell.length_c   1.000
_cell.angle_alpha   90.00
_cell.angle_beta   90.00
_cell.angle_gamma   90.00
#
_symmetry.space_group_name_H-M   'P 1'
#
loop_
_entity.id
_entity.type
_entity.pdbx_description
1 polymer ?
#
loop_
_entity_poly.entity_id
_entity_poly.type
_entity_poly.pdbx_seq_one_letter_code
_entity_poly.pdbx_strand_id
1 'polypeptide(L)'
;MTPTRPKETERRLRHAEGFLLLAVALLIFAGAFSLLAVKGPGLAASASAVNINTASGQELARALDLPLDQAKRIVESRRQRGPFGDVGALSRQRLVPRDAVAGAAAGLIVRNAAAAQRSFVLSCGGLLLFLFVAHVLVRRLQPRADPVLLPIAALLATLGVLLLFSLKDPVRDMPASLGQAQGVLFGGILALSLGLSPRFHRLPLHRYGYAFALAAVAGTLLLGILGAGPGGVRLSVAGVQPVEGIKVLLVFFLAAYLAERGALLNDPLRRVGPFSVPRPRDAAPLLVLFSLPLLLFALLKDLGPVLLLFGTFLLLLYLATGRGGYVALGTGILILGAFVGYALQFGVFGTRVDMWLSPWVNGRRSGDHLVLGLWGLASGGPLGSGFGLGGTRYIPRGGSDLAFASLGEELGLPATLLVAGCFLILCLRGLGIARRSTTEFDRFLATGLSGLLGLQALLILSGTLGLLPLSGVTLPFLSYGKSSLLASFFMVGLLLALSSRAAAPGSTTASALPPSPQFRIASARAGVFFVTTLGILIPLRLLWVQGAAASAIAARQVRVPDADGVSRRHTNPRLLAIARQIPRGRILDRSGIVLAETSKSGRRLYPLGAMTGHLVGYVDEAVGGPVGFEAQFGPELRGYRDLSGLLPLWRGKDLPSFRPPHGQDVVTSLDARLQGAAFAALTGGMGKIQNRRSQRPKRRGAVVMLDAETGQVLAAVTSPSFDPGSLTPKRLQVLNADLDNEYPLINRAISGYYPPGSTFKIAVAAALFKTDRADFTYTCRHTDTNVIWDAPGGPYARRRIVDDEGDRPHDLTNLTEAISASCNLYFAHAALATGPKPLREQLARYGFARLPSQKQFDSELPDIGYGQGPMLATPLEMASVAQMVANGGLRVTPTFRKASAASKGIRLLSGNDAVRLA
;
A
#
# COMPACT_ATOMS: atom_id res chain seq x y z
N MET A 1 55.26 -28.48 0.44
CA MET A 1 54.70 -27.23 -0.13
C MET A 1 55.70 -26.12 0.12
N THR A 2 56.37 -25.64 -0.92
CA THR A 2 57.32 -24.52 -0.84
C THR A 2 56.60 -23.23 -0.42
N PRO A 3 57.17 -22.42 0.50
CA PRO A 3 56.55 -21.17 0.92
C PRO A 3 56.57 -20.19 -0.26
N THR A 4 55.39 -19.85 -0.78
CA THR A 4 55.24 -18.77 -1.76
C THR A 4 55.89 -17.50 -1.20
N ARG A 5 56.78 -16.87 -1.97
CA ARG A 5 57.50 -15.67 -1.53
C ARG A 5 56.47 -14.57 -1.15
N PRO A 6 56.67 -13.80 -0.05
CA PRO A 6 55.72 -12.77 0.42
C PRO A 6 55.25 -11.79 -0.66
N LYS A 7 56.13 -11.44 -1.61
CA LYS A 7 55.83 -10.57 -2.76
C LYS A 7 54.80 -11.16 -3.72
N GLU A 8 54.73 -12.48 -3.85
CA GLU A 8 53.77 -13.16 -4.74
C GLU A 8 52.36 -13.13 -4.15
N THR A 9 52.22 -13.35 -2.85
CA THR A 9 50.94 -13.25 -2.13
C THR A 9 50.38 -11.83 -2.21
N GLU A 10 51.21 -10.80 -1.99
CA GLU A 10 50.81 -9.39 -2.10
C GLU A 10 50.35 -9.04 -3.53
N ARG A 11 51.02 -9.58 -4.56
CA ARG A 11 50.61 -9.41 -5.96
C ARG A 11 49.25 -10.03 -6.24
N ARG A 12 49.00 -11.25 -5.76
CA ARG A 12 47.70 -11.94 -5.92
C ARG A 12 46.55 -11.17 -5.26
N LEU A 13 46.74 -10.68 -4.04
CA LEU A 13 45.74 -9.88 -3.31
C LEU A 13 45.42 -8.56 -4.03
N ARG A 14 46.46 -7.90 -4.57
CA ARG A 14 46.29 -6.69 -5.37
C ARG A 14 45.45 -6.95 -6.63
N HIS A 15 45.75 -8.01 -7.37
CA HIS A 15 44.98 -8.37 -8.57
C HIS A 15 43.53 -8.74 -8.25
N ALA A 16 43.30 -9.51 -7.17
CA ALA A 16 41.96 -9.90 -6.76
C ALA A 16 41.07 -8.69 -6.42
N GLU A 17 41.57 -7.74 -5.63
CA GLU A 17 40.83 -6.51 -5.33
C GLU A 17 40.66 -5.63 -6.56
N GLY A 18 41.70 -5.49 -7.38
CA GLY A 18 41.61 -4.73 -8.63
C GLY A 18 40.54 -5.27 -9.58
N PHE A 19 40.42 -6.59 -9.70
CA PHE A 19 39.39 -7.24 -10.50
C PHE A 19 37.98 -6.96 -9.98
N LEU A 20 37.77 -7.05 -8.65
CA LEU A 20 36.47 -6.74 -8.06
C LEU A 20 36.11 -5.25 -8.19
N LEU A 21 37.06 -4.34 -8.02
CA LEU A 21 36.83 -2.91 -8.23
C LEU A 21 36.58 -2.57 -9.70
N LEU A 22 37.19 -3.29 -10.64
CA LEU A 22 36.88 -3.16 -12.07
C LEU A 22 35.41 -3.54 -12.33
N ALA A 23 34.90 -4.61 -11.70
CA ALA A 23 33.49 -4.95 -11.80
C ALA A 23 32.57 -3.84 -11.24
N VAL A 24 32.96 -3.19 -10.14
CA VAL A 24 32.24 -2.02 -9.61
C VAL A 24 32.30 -0.84 -10.59
N ALA A 25 33.45 -0.59 -11.21
CA ALA A 25 33.59 0.46 -12.23
C ALA A 25 32.69 0.20 -13.45
N LEU A 26 32.64 -1.05 -13.94
CA LEU A 26 31.72 -1.45 -15.01
C LEU A 26 30.25 -1.24 -14.63
N LEU A 27 29.89 -1.49 -13.36
CA LEU A 27 28.55 -1.21 -12.85
C LEU A 27 28.25 0.30 -12.82
N ILE A 28 29.23 1.16 -12.51
CA ILE A 28 29.08 2.61 -12.63
C ILE A 28 28.74 2.98 -14.07
N PHE A 29 29.50 2.47 -15.04
CA PHE A 29 29.26 2.76 -16.45
C PHE A 29 27.89 2.25 -16.93
N ALA A 30 27.55 1.00 -16.61
CA ALA A 30 26.28 0.40 -16.99
C ALA A 30 25.10 1.15 -16.37
N GLY A 31 25.15 1.43 -15.06
CA GLY A 31 24.12 2.19 -14.36
C GLY A 31 24.01 3.63 -14.89
N ALA A 32 25.14 4.27 -15.16
CA ALA A 32 25.16 5.61 -15.73
C ALA A 32 24.52 5.65 -17.13
N PHE A 33 24.85 4.68 -17.98
CA PHE A 33 24.27 4.54 -19.31
C PHE A 33 22.74 4.34 -19.24
N SER A 34 22.27 3.41 -18.40
CA SER A 34 20.83 3.20 -18.19
C SER A 34 20.11 4.46 -17.69
N LEU A 35 20.67 5.15 -16.70
CA LEU A 35 20.07 6.35 -16.12
C LEU A 35 20.04 7.53 -17.11
N LEU A 36 21.06 7.68 -17.95
CA LEU A 36 21.07 8.67 -19.02
C LEU A 36 20.04 8.37 -20.10
N ALA A 37 19.89 7.09 -20.49
CA ALA A 37 18.87 6.68 -21.45
C ALA A 37 17.45 7.01 -20.96
N VAL A 38 17.18 6.80 -19.66
CA VAL A 38 15.88 7.07 -19.05
C VAL A 38 15.63 8.57 -18.83
N LYS A 39 16.64 9.33 -18.37
CA LYS A 39 16.47 10.74 -17.97
C LYS A 39 16.78 11.76 -19.07
N GLY A 40 17.49 11.36 -20.12
CA GLY A 40 17.88 12.21 -21.25
C GLY A 40 16.71 12.95 -21.89
N PRO A 41 15.58 12.30 -22.22
CA PRO A 41 14.43 12.97 -22.81
C PRO A 41 13.85 14.09 -21.93
N GLY A 42 13.77 13.86 -20.61
CA GLY A 42 13.30 14.85 -19.65
C GLY A 42 14.23 16.06 -19.51
N LEU A 43 15.55 15.85 -19.68
CA LEU A 43 16.53 16.94 -19.73
C LEU A 43 16.34 17.81 -20.98
N ALA A 44 16.10 17.20 -22.15
CA ALA A 44 15.84 17.95 -23.39
C ALA A 44 14.54 18.78 -23.30
N ALA A 45 13.46 18.17 -22.79
CA ALA A 45 12.18 18.85 -22.61
C ALA A 45 12.24 20.02 -21.60
N SER A 46 13.23 20.04 -20.70
CA SER A 46 13.39 21.11 -19.71
C SER A 46 13.98 22.41 -20.25
N ALA A 47 14.43 22.44 -21.51
CA ALA A 47 15.06 23.63 -22.11
C ALA A 47 14.13 24.85 -22.17
N SER A 48 12.82 24.64 -22.30
CA SER A 48 11.79 25.68 -22.31
C SER A 48 11.17 25.96 -20.93
N ALA A 49 11.62 25.26 -19.88
CA ALA A 49 11.05 25.38 -18.55
C ALA A 49 11.58 26.60 -17.79
N VAL A 50 10.75 27.18 -16.94
CA VAL A 50 11.09 28.37 -16.14
C VAL A 50 11.92 27.96 -14.93
N ASN A 51 13.14 28.49 -14.84
CA ASN A 51 14.01 28.24 -13.70
C ASN A 51 13.66 29.16 -12.53
N ILE A 52 13.09 28.61 -11.46
CA ILE A 52 12.59 29.37 -10.29
C ILE A 52 13.71 30.10 -9.54
N ASN A 53 14.96 29.70 -9.73
CA ASN A 53 16.12 30.31 -9.09
C ASN A 53 16.72 31.48 -9.88
N THR A 54 16.40 31.60 -11.17
CA THR A 54 16.91 32.69 -12.03
C THR A 54 15.79 33.56 -12.61
N ALA A 55 14.56 33.06 -12.63
CA ALA A 55 13.40 33.76 -13.18
C ALA A 55 13.15 35.11 -12.50
N SER A 56 12.70 36.05 -13.31
CA SER A 56 12.16 37.36 -12.94
C SER A 56 10.77 37.23 -12.31
N GLY A 57 10.31 38.30 -11.67
CA GLY A 57 8.96 38.35 -11.10
C GLY A 57 7.86 38.17 -12.18
N GLN A 58 8.09 38.67 -13.39
CA GLN A 58 7.13 38.54 -14.50
C GLN A 58 7.03 37.10 -15.02
N GLU A 59 8.17 36.42 -15.18
CA GLU A 59 8.18 35.01 -15.61
C GLU A 59 7.52 34.09 -14.58
N LEU A 60 7.79 34.32 -13.28
CA LEU A 60 7.15 33.57 -12.20
C LEU A 60 5.64 33.86 -12.10
N ALA A 61 5.22 35.11 -12.28
CA ALA A 61 3.82 35.49 -12.32
C ALA A 61 3.06 34.74 -13.42
N ARG A 62 3.63 34.69 -14.63
CA ARG A 62 3.03 33.93 -15.76
C ARG A 62 3.04 32.43 -15.52
N ALA A 63 4.15 31.89 -15.02
CA ALA A 63 4.31 30.44 -14.86
C ALA A 63 3.42 29.86 -13.75
N LEU A 64 3.16 30.62 -12.69
CA LEU A 64 2.36 30.20 -11.54
C LEU A 64 0.94 30.78 -11.53
N ASP A 65 0.58 31.60 -12.52
CA ASP A 65 -0.68 32.36 -12.56
C ASP A 65 -0.91 33.19 -11.28
N LEU A 66 0.11 33.98 -10.90
CA LEU A 66 0.12 34.78 -9.66
C LEU A 66 0.13 36.28 -9.96
N PRO A 67 -0.45 37.12 -9.07
CA PRO A 67 -0.24 38.56 -9.10
C PRO A 67 1.25 38.91 -9.06
N LEU A 68 1.67 39.89 -9.87
CA LEU A 68 3.08 40.27 -10.04
C LEU A 68 3.77 40.62 -8.70
N ASP A 69 3.04 41.24 -7.77
CA ASP A 69 3.57 41.63 -6.47
C ASP A 69 3.90 40.42 -5.59
N GLN A 70 3.09 39.36 -5.67
CA GLN A 70 3.37 38.09 -4.97
C GLN A 70 4.61 37.43 -5.57
N ALA A 71 4.71 37.39 -6.90
CA ALA A 71 5.88 36.84 -7.59
C ALA A 71 7.18 37.62 -7.27
N LYS A 72 7.13 38.96 -7.18
CA LYS A 72 8.27 39.79 -6.74
C LYS A 72 8.72 39.46 -5.32
N ARG A 73 7.79 39.23 -4.38
CA ARG A 73 8.11 38.80 -3.01
C ARG A 73 8.78 37.43 -2.95
N ILE A 74 8.44 36.51 -3.87
CA ILE A 74 9.13 35.22 -3.99
C ILE A 74 10.60 35.44 -4.40
N VAL A 75 10.84 36.30 -5.40
CA VAL A 75 12.20 36.67 -5.84
C VAL A 75 13.01 37.33 -4.73
N GLU A 76 12.39 38.20 -3.94
CA GLU A 76 13.02 38.83 -2.79
C GLU A 76 13.35 37.82 -1.66
N SER A 77 12.41 36.94 -1.33
CA SER A 77 12.66 35.85 -0.37
C SER A 77 13.80 34.95 -0.82
N ARG A 78 13.93 34.69 -2.12
CA ARG A 78 15.05 33.93 -2.71
C ARG A 78 16.38 34.67 -2.52
N ARG A 79 16.41 36.00 -2.69
CA ARG A 79 17.62 36.80 -2.47
C ARG A 79 18.07 36.79 -1.01
N GLN A 80 17.13 36.83 -0.06
CA GLN A 80 17.44 36.85 1.37
C GLN A 80 17.80 35.46 1.94
N ARG A 81 17.09 34.41 1.51
CA ARG A 81 17.22 33.05 2.09
C ARG A 81 18.06 32.09 1.24
N GLY A 82 18.48 32.52 0.06
CA GLY A 82 19.19 31.69 -0.91
C GLY A 82 18.26 30.95 -1.89
N PRO A 83 18.85 30.20 -2.84
CA PRO A 83 18.11 29.49 -3.88
C PRO A 83 17.23 28.39 -3.30
N PHE A 84 16.09 28.15 -3.95
CA PHE A 84 15.21 27.03 -3.64
C PHE A 84 15.90 25.71 -4.00
N GLY A 85 15.73 24.70 -3.13
CA GLY A 85 16.31 23.37 -3.31
C GLY A 85 15.49 22.43 -4.21
N ASP A 86 14.18 22.66 -4.30
CA ASP A 86 13.22 21.85 -5.06
C ASP A 86 12.05 22.72 -5.53
N VAL A 87 11.35 22.33 -6.60
CA VAL A 87 10.14 23.04 -7.08
C VAL A 87 9.05 23.09 -6.00
N GLY A 88 8.94 22.03 -5.19
CA GLY A 88 8.02 21.95 -4.07
C GLY A 88 8.28 22.99 -2.98
N ALA A 89 9.47 23.62 -2.93
CA ALA A 89 9.77 24.70 -2.00
C ALA A 89 8.85 25.92 -2.20
N LEU A 90 8.34 26.13 -3.42
CA LEU A 90 7.37 27.18 -3.70
C LEU A 90 6.06 26.95 -2.95
N SER A 91 5.59 25.70 -2.85
CA SER A 91 4.36 25.36 -2.11
C SER A 91 4.46 25.57 -0.59
N ARG A 92 5.68 25.76 -0.08
CA ARG A 92 5.96 26.09 1.34
C ARG A 92 5.97 27.59 1.60
N GLN A 93 5.93 28.41 0.56
CA GLN A 93 5.77 29.85 0.69
C GLN A 93 4.30 30.18 1.00
N ARG A 94 4.06 30.99 2.03
CA ARG A 94 2.69 31.36 2.46
C ARG A 94 1.88 32.04 1.35
N LEU A 95 2.56 32.65 0.38
CA LEU A 95 1.97 33.47 -0.68
C LEU A 95 1.66 32.68 -1.96
N VAL A 96 1.91 31.37 -2.00
CA VAL A 96 1.76 30.56 -3.21
C VAL A 96 0.71 29.46 -2.96
N PRO A 97 -0.42 29.48 -3.67
CA PRO A 97 -1.39 28.39 -3.63
C PRO A 97 -0.72 27.07 -4.03
N ARG A 98 -0.97 26.00 -3.28
CA ARG A 98 -0.38 24.68 -3.58
C ARG A 98 -0.80 24.17 -4.96
N ASP A 99 -2.03 24.50 -5.34
CA ASP A 99 -2.68 24.06 -6.57
C ASP A 99 -2.02 24.71 -7.79
N ALA A 100 -1.61 25.98 -7.66
CA ALA A 100 -0.84 26.71 -8.66
C ALA A 100 0.52 26.06 -8.92
N VAL A 101 1.23 25.67 -7.85
CA VAL A 101 2.51 24.94 -7.99
C VAL A 101 2.28 23.57 -8.60
N ALA A 102 1.24 22.85 -8.19
CA ALA A 102 0.93 21.52 -8.72
C ALA A 102 0.59 21.55 -10.22
N GLY A 103 -0.17 22.56 -10.66
CA GLY A 103 -0.50 22.77 -12.08
C GLY A 103 0.71 23.17 -12.92
N ALA A 104 1.62 23.97 -12.35
CA ALA A 104 2.79 24.49 -13.06
C ALA A 104 4.05 23.58 -12.96
N ALA A 105 4.08 22.59 -12.06
CA ALA A 105 5.29 21.86 -11.68
C ALA A 105 6.08 21.26 -12.86
N ALA A 106 5.38 20.82 -13.92
CA ALA A 106 6.01 20.28 -15.12
C ALA A 106 6.83 21.34 -15.88
N GLY A 107 6.40 22.61 -15.88
CA GLY A 107 7.06 23.73 -16.52
C GLY A 107 8.09 24.46 -15.65
N LEU A 108 8.31 24.01 -14.41
CA LEU A 108 9.24 24.64 -13.47
C LEU A 108 10.48 23.77 -13.25
N ILE A 109 11.63 24.41 -13.17
CA ILE A 109 12.93 23.78 -12.83
C ILE A 109 13.68 24.60 -11.79
N VAL A 110 14.65 23.97 -11.14
CA VAL A 110 15.52 24.58 -10.13
C VAL A 110 16.93 24.77 -10.67
N ARG A 111 17.29 24.00 -11.70
CA ARG A 111 18.54 24.11 -12.47
C ARG A 111 18.34 23.70 -13.91
N ASN A 112 19.20 24.20 -14.78
CA ASN A 112 19.16 23.90 -16.21
C ASN A 112 19.77 22.51 -16.50
N ALA A 113 19.44 21.93 -17.65
CA ALA A 113 19.91 20.61 -18.09
C ALA A 113 21.44 20.47 -18.03
N ALA A 114 22.20 21.48 -18.46
CA ALA A 114 23.66 21.48 -18.40
C ALA A 114 24.22 21.38 -16.96
N ALA A 115 23.56 22.00 -15.98
CA ALA A 115 23.96 21.88 -14.57
C ALA A 115 23.64 20.48 -14.02
N ALA A 116 22.54 19.89 -14.47
CA ALA A 116 22.16 18.53 -14.10
C ALA A 116 23.12 17.49 -14.68
N GLN A 117 23.48 17.60 -15.97
CA GLN A 117 24.48 16.76 -16.62
C GLN A 117 25.85 16.88 -15.95
N ARG A 118 26.31 18.10 -15.64
CA ARG A 118 27.55 18.31 -14.88
C ARG A 118 27.52 17.61 -13.53
N SER A 119 26.43 17.73 -12.78
CA SER A 119 26.29 17.07 -11.47
C SER A 119 26.36 15.55 -11.59
N PHE A 120 25.78 14.99 -12.66
CA PHE A 120 25.83 13.56 -12.94
C PHE A 120 27.25 13.08 -13.28
N VAL A 121 27.93 13.77 -14.21
CA VAL A 121 29.32 13.46 -14.59
C VAL A 121 30.25 13.56 -13.39
N LEU A 122 30.12 14.61 -12.57
CA LEU A 122 30.90 14.76 -11.34
C LEU A 122 30.61 13.65 -10.33
N SER A 123 29.37 13.18 -10.24
CA SER A 123 29.02 12.05 -9.35
C SER A 123 29.71 10.76 -9.80
N CYS A 124 29.61 10.41 -11.09
CA CYS A 124 30.21 9.19 -11.64
C CYS A 124 31.74 9.26 -11.65
N GLY A 125 32.31 10.39 -12.08
CA GLY A 125 33.75 10.63 -12.06
C GLY A 125 34.32 10.62 -10.65
N GLY A 126 33.60 11.19 -9.67
CA GLY A 126 33.98 11.15 -8.26
C GLY A 126 34.00 9.72 -7.70
N LEU A 127 33.04 8.87 -8.08
CA LEU A 127 33.05 7.46 -7.71
C LEU A 127 34.24 6.72 -8.33
N LEU A 128 34.50 6.89 -9.63
CA LEU A 128 35.63 6.24 -10.31
C LEU A 128 36.98 6.66 -9.70
N LEU A 129 37.13 7.96 -9.40
CA LEU A 129 38.31 8.49 -8.72
C LEU A 129 38.45 7.89 -7.31
N PHE A 130 37.33 7.76 -6.58
CA PHE A 130 37.33 7.10 -5.28
C PHE A 130 37.81 5.65 -5.38
N LEU A 131 37.32 4.85 -6.34
CA LEU A 131 37.76 3.46 -6.53
C LEU A 131 39.27 3.37 -6.73
N PHE A 132 39.81 4.24 -7.59
CA PHE A 132 41.25 4.29 -7.87
C PHE A 132 42.06 4.70 -6.63
N VAL A 133 41.73 5.84 -6.01
CA VAL A 133 42.49 6.36 -4.87
C VAL A 133 42.39 5.43 -3.66
N ALA A 134 41.21 4.89 -3.36
CA ALA A 134 41.03 3.95 -2.25
C ALA A 134 41.83 2.65 -2.47
N HIS A 135 41.85 2.11 -3.70
CA HIS A 135 42.68 0.95 -4.03
C HIS A 135 44.17 1.23 -3.81
N VAL A 136 44.67 2.34 -4.36
CA VAL A 136 46.08 2.74 -4.20
C VAL A 136 46.42 2.93 -2.72
N LEU A 137 45.55 3.59 -1.97
CA LEU A 137 45.73 3.86 -0.55
C LEU A 137 45.82 2.57 0.28
N VAL A 138 44.85 1.65 0.11
CA VAL A 138 44.85 0.34 0.79
C VAL A 138 46.12 -0.43 0.44
N ARG A 139 46.48 -0.51 -0.84
CA ARG A 139 47.62 -1.32 -1.29
C ARG A 139 48.98 -0.72 -0.95
N ARG A 140 49.07 0.60 -0.74
CA ARG A 140 50.29 1.26 -0.25
C ARG A 140 50.43 1.17 1.27
N LEU A 141 49.36 1.44 2.02
CA LEU A 141 49.43 1.49 3.49
C LEU A 141 49.30 0.10 4.13
N GLN A 142 48.52 -0.80 3.52
CA GLN A 142 48.20 -2.12 4.04
C GLN A 142 48.26 -3.19 2.91
N PRO A 143 49.47 -3.55 2.41
CA PRO A 143 49.62 -4.43 1.24
C PRO A 143 48.95 -5.80 1.37
N ARG A 144 48.81 -6.30 2.61
CA ARG A 144 48.24 -7.62 2.95
C ARG A 144 46.80 -7.57 3.44
N ALA A 145 46.13 -6.42 3.32
CA ALA A 145 44.72 -6.30 3.70
C ALA A 145 43.81 -7.24 2.87
N ASP A 146 42.70 -7.65 3.48
CA ASP A 146 41.69 -8.50 2.83
C ASP A 146 41.18 -7.82 1.54
N PRO A 147 41.18 -8.54 0.40
CA PRO A 147 40.90 -7.94 -0.91
C PRO A 147 39.41 -7.75 -1.20
N VAL A 148 38.51 -8.13 -0.29
CA VAL A 148 37.05 -8.14 -0.52
C VAL A 148 36.34 -7.00 0.20
N LEU A 149 36.84 -6.54 1.35
CA LEU A 149 36.16 -5.53 2.17
C LEU A 149 35.98 -4.18 1.47
N LEU A 150 37.03 -3.67 0.81
CA LEU A 150 36.95 -2.39 0.07
C LEU A 150 35.98 -2.51 -1.13
N PRO A 151 36.07 -3.53 -2.00
CA PRO A 151 35.10 -3.69 -3.09
C PRO A 151 33.65 -3.75 -2.64
N ILE A 152 33.34 -4.44 -1.53
CA ILE A 152 31.97 -4.47 -0.99
C ILE A 152 31.50 -3.07 -0.57
N ALA A 153 32.30 -2.35 0.21
CA ALA A 153 31.96 -0.99 0.64
C ALA A 153 31.78 -0.04 -0.56
N ALA A 154 32.66 -0.16 -1.57
CA ALA A 154 32.61 0.61 -2.80
C ALA A 154 31.38 0.27 -3.68
N LEU A 155 31.01 -1.01 -3.77
CA LEU A 155 29.81 -1.45 -4.49
C LEU A 155 28.54 -0.89 -3.86
N LEU A 156 28.40 -1.02 -2.53
CA LEU A 156 27.23 -0.51 -1.81
C LEU A 156 27.13 1.03 -1.90
N ALA A 157 28.26 1.73 -1.79
CA ALA A 157 28.31 3.19 -1.94
C ALA A 157 27.96 3.64 -3.37
N THR A 158 28.46 2.92 -4.38
CA THR A 158 28.11 3.13 -5.79
C THR A 158 26.61 2.96 -6.02
N LEU A 159 26.02 1.85 -5.55
CA LEU A 159 24.58 1.62 -5.65
C LEU A 159 23.77 2.73 -4.96
N GLY A 160 24.21 3.19 -3.78
CA GLY A 160 23.59 4.32 -3.08
C GLY A 160 23.61 5.63 -3.87
N VAL A 161 24.75 6.00 -4.45
CA VAL A 161 24.88 7.22 -5.27
C VAL A 161 24.04 7.14 -6.54
N LEU A 162 24.07 6.01 -7.25
CA LEU A 162 23.29 5.82 -8.48
C LEU A 162 21.79 5.79 -8.17
N LEU A 163 21.37 5.15 -7.07
CA LEU A 163 19.99 5.17 -6.60
C LEU A 163 19.52 6.60 -6.31
N LEU A 164 20.33 7.43 -5.64
CA LEU A 164 19.96 8.83 -5.40
C LEU A 164 19.80 9.64 -6.68
N PHE A 165 20.60 9.34 -7.70
CA PHE A 165 20.41 9.96 -9.01
C PHE A 165 19.10 9.48 -9.62
N SER A 166 18.77 8.20 -9.50
CA SER A 166 17.51 7.61 -9.98
C SER A 166 16.28 8.23 -9.33
N LEU A 167 16.28 8.37 -8.01
CA LEU A 167 15.17 8.88 -7.20
C LEU A 167 14.79 10.33 -7.46
N LYS A 168 15.78 11.17 -7.79
CA LYS A 168 15.61 12.63 -7.86
C LYS A 168 15.43 13.10 -9.29
N ASP A 169 14.51 14.03 -9.51
CA ASP A 169 14.43 14.70 -10.80
C ASP A 169 15.70 15.56 -11.00
N PRO A 170 16.46 15.33 -12.08
CA PRO A 170 17.78 15.94 -12.25
C PRO A 170 17.73 17.48 -12.36
N VAL A 171 16.60 18.05 -12.78
CA VAL A 171 16.41 19.51 -12.96
C VAL A 171 15.47 20.12 -11.92
N ARG A 172 14.56 19.34 -11.32
CA ARG A 172 13.57 19.84 -10.34
C ARG A 172 13.93 19.62 -8.87
N ASP A 173 14.84 18.69 -8.56
CA ASP A 173 15.24 18.38 -7.19
C ASP A 173 16.73 18.65 -6.94
N MET A 174 17.12 19.01 -5.71
CA MET A 174 18.51 19.12 -5.25
C MET A 174 19.35 17.88 -5.65
N PRO A 175 20.61 18.02 -6.13
CA PRO A 175 21.39 16.89 -6.63
C PRO A 175 21.99 16.10 -5.47
N ALA A 176 21.14 15.37 -4.75
CA ALA A 176 21.54 14.59 -3.57
C ALA A 176 22.63 13.56 -3.92
N SER A 177 22.62 13.02 -5.13
CA SER A 177 23.65 12.11 -5.65
C SER A 177 25.05 12.75 -5.65
N LEU A 178 25.16 14.03 -6.04
CA LEU A 178 26.43 14.75 -6.05
C LEU A 178 26.96 14.94 -4.63
N GLY A 179 26.09 15.34 -3.70
CA GLY A 179 26.46 15.48 -2.29
C GLY A 179 26.90 14.16 -1.66
N GLN A 180 26.25 13.04 -2.01
CA GLN A 180 26.64 11.72 -1.55
C GLN A 180 27.98 11.29 -2.20
N ALA A 181 28.16 11.50 -3.51
CA ALA A 181 29.39 11.16 -4.23
C ALA A 181 30.60 11.94 -3.70
N GLN A 182 30.44 13.23 -3.41
CA GLN A 182 31.46 14.04 -2.73
C GLN A 182 31.74 13.52 -1.31
N GLY A 183 30.71 13.08 -0.58
CA GLY A 183 30.87 12.43 0.71
C GLY A 183 31.66 11.13 0.65
N VAL A 184 31.42 10.29 -0.36
CA VAL A 184 32.18 9.06 -0.62
C VAL A 184 33.62 9.39 -1.01
N LEU A 185 33.82 10.34 -1.94
CA LEU A 185 35.16 10.72 -2.39
C LEU A 185 35.97 11.35 -1.26
N PHE A 186 35.58 12.51 -0.75
CA PHE A 186 36.39 13.25 0.22
C PHE A 186 36.27 12.67 1.63
N GLY A 187 35.04 12.46 2.10
CA GLY A 187 34.79 11.93 3.44
C GLY A 187 35.21 10.47 3.57
N GLY A 188 34.91 9.65 2.57
CA GLY A 188 35.31 8.24 2.53
C GLY A 188 36.82 8.07 2.43
N ILE A 189 37.54 8.83 1.58
CA ILE A 189 39.02 8.77 1.53
C ILE A 189 39.62 9.24 2.85
N LEU A 190 39.14 10.33 3.44
CA LEU A 190 39.64 10.81 4.73
C LEU A 190 39.47 9.75 5.83
N ALA A 191 38.24 9.23 5.97
CA ALA A 191 37.91 8.21 6.95
C ALA A 191 38.71 6.91 6.73
N LEU A 192 38.84 6.47 5.48
CA LEU A 192 39.63 5.30 5.11
C LEU A 192 41.12 5.53 5.41
N SER A 193 41.66 6.70 5.11
CA SER A 193 43.07 7.07 5.39
C SER A 193 43.38 7.04 6.89
N LEU A 194 42.47 7.60 7.71
CA LEU A 194 42.58 7.57 9.17
C LEU A 194 42.54 6.13 9.69
N GLY A 195 41.58 5.33 9.19
CA GLY A 195 41.43 3.92 9.56
C GLY A 195 42.55 3.01 9.04
N LEU A 196 43.27 3.37 7.97
CA LEU A 196 44.41 2.60 7.46
C LEU A 196 45.75 3.02 8.08
N SER A 197 45.78 4.16 8.77
CA SER A 197 47.02 4.79 9.26
C SER A 197 47.79 3.85 10.18
N PRO A 198 49.05 3.48 9.84
CA PRO A 198 49.90 2.69 10.73
C PRO A 198 50.18 3.40 12.05
N ARG A 199 50.20 4.74 12.06
CA ARG A 199 50.39 5.54 13.28
C ARG A 199 49.22 5.33 14.25
N PHE A 200 47.98 5.37 13.75
CA PHE A 200 46.78 5.15 14.55
C PHE A 200 46.81 3.77 15.23
N HIS A 201 47.26 2.73 14.52
CA HIS A 201 47.33 1.36 15.03
C HIS A 201 48.50 1.09 15.98
N ARG A 202 49.49 1.99 16.05
CA ARG A 202 50.58 1.94 17.03
C ARG A 202 50.20 2.59 18.37
N LEU A 203 49.13 3.38 18.40
CA LEU A 203 48.63 3.95 19.65
C LEU A 203 48.15 2.82 20.57
N PRO A 204 48.41 2.89 21.88
CA PRO A 204 47.95 1.90 22.85
C PRO A 204 46.47 2.10 23.15
N LEU A 205 45.60 2.00 22.14
CA LEU A 205 44.16 2.28 22.22
C LEU A 205 43.46 1.44 23.29
N HIS A 206 43.95 0.23 23.56
CA HIS A 206 43.45 -0.64 24.63
C HIS A 206 43.51 0.02 26.02
N ARG A 207 44.44 0.95 26.28
CA ARG A 207 44.58 1.65 27.57
C ARG A 207 43.55 2.77 27.77
N TYR A 208 42.90 3.21 26.70
CA TYR A 208 42.00 4.37 26.70
C TYR A 208 40.51 3.97 26.73
N GLY A 209 40.19 2.73 27.11
CA GLY A 209 38.81 2.22 27.13
C GLY A 209 37.82 3.16 27.83
N TYR A 210 38.12 3.56 29.06
CA TYR A 210 37.29 4.49 29.83
C TYR A 210 37.15 5.87 29.18
N ALA A 211 38.22 6.38 28.54
CA ALA A 211 38.16 7.65 27.83
C ALA A 211 37.20 7.59 26.63
N PHE A 212 37.15 6.47 25.90
CA PHE A 212 36.17 6.28 24.83
C PHE A 212 34.73 6.25 25.33
N ALA A 213 34.49 5.60 26.48
CA ALA A 213 33.16 5.58 27.10
C ALA A 213 32.73 6.98 27.57
N LEU A 214 33.62 7.72 28.22
CA LEU A 214 33.36 9.10 28.65
C LEU A 214 33.13 10.02 27.46
N ALA A 215 33.90 9.86 26.36
CA ALA A 215 33.67 10.60 25.13
C ALA A 215 32.32 10.25 24.47
N ALA A 216 31.89 8.99 24.52
CA ALA A 216 30.56 8.58 24.06
C ALA A 216 29.43 9.23 24.90
N VAL A 217 29.58 9.26 26.23
CA VAL A 217 28.65 9.96 27.14
C VAL A 217 28.61 11.46 26.82
N ALA A 218 29.78 12.11 26.76
CA ALA A 218 29.91 13.52 26.47
C ALA A 218 29.31 13.88 25.10
N GLY A 219 29.56 13.07 24.08
CA GLY A 219 28.96 13.24 22.75
C GLY A 219 27.44 13.12 22.76
N THR A 220 26.89 12.21 23.57
CA THR A 220 25.43 12.04 23.71
C THR A 220 24.82 13.21 24.48
N LEU A 221 25.48 13.71 25.52
CA LEU A 221 25.07 14.92 26.25
C LEU A 221 25.12 16.17 25.35
N LEU A 222 26.18 16.31 24.55
CA LEU A 222 26.30 17.42 23.59
C LEU A 222 25.16 17.40 22.56
N LEU A 223 24.80 16.22 22.07
CA LEU A 223 23.62 16.05 21.22
C LEU A 223 22.33 16.44 21.97
N GLY A 224 22.23 16.10 23.25
CA GLY A 224 21.13 16.55 24.09
C GLY A 224 21.05 18.06 24.22
N ILE A 225 22.18 18.76 24.37
CA ILE A 225 22.19 20.21 24.60
C ILE A 225 22.02 21.01 23.30
N LEU A 226 22.78 20.65 22.25
CA LEU A 226 22.88 21.40 21.00
C LEU A 226 22.10 20.80 19.83
N GLY A 227 21.54 19.60 20.02
CA GLY A 227 20.93 18.85 18.93
C GLY A 227 19.61 19.45 18.46
N ALA A 228 19.42 19.42 17.15
CA ALA A 228 18.17 19.79 16.49
C ALA A 228 17.68 18.66 15.58
N GLY A 229 16.38 18.67 15.27
CA GLY A 229 15.78 17.76 14.31
C GLY A 229 14.25 17.87 14.22
N PRO A 230 13.65 17.22 13.22
CA PRO A 230 12.22 17.31 12.96
C PRO A 230 11.39 16.66 14.07
N GLY A 231 10.26 17.30 14.41
CA GLY A 231 9.33 16.77 15.43
C GLY A 231 9.86 16.76 16.86
N GLY A 232 10.87 17.59 17.15
CA GLY A 232 11.47 17.70 18.49
C GLY A 232 12.52 16.62 18.83
N VAL A 233 12.83 15.72 17.90
CA VAL A 233 13.89 14.72 18.08
C VAL A 233 15.26 15.36 17.80
N ARG A 234 16.19 15.26 18.75
CA ARG A 234 17.54 15.86 18.66
C ARG A 234 18.49 14.89 17.95
N LEU A 235 18.61 15.02 16.62
CA LEU A 235 19.32 14.06 15.77
C LEU A 235 20.68 14.54 15.26
N SER A 236 20.88 15.85 15.11
CA SER A 236 22.13 16.39 14.57
C SER A 236 22.56 17.70 15.25
N VAL A 237 23.87 17.92 15.26
CA VAL A 237 24.51 19.17 15.69
C VAL A 237 25.20 19.77 14.46
N ALA A 238 24.79 20.97 14.04
CA ALA A 238 25.29 21.64 12.83
C ALA A 238 25.25 20.74 11.56
N GLY A 239 24.25 19.86 11.43
CA GLY A 239 24.11 18.95 10.29
C GLY A 239 24.98 17.68 10.35
N VAL A 240 25.78 17.50 11.39
CA VAL A 240 26.54 16.27 11.68
C VAL A 240 25.74 15.42 12.67
N GLN A 241 25.69 14.11 12.45
CA GLN A 241 25.05 13.16 13.37
C GLN A 241 26.10 12.56 14.33
N PRO A 242 26.19 13.01 15.60
CA PRO A 242 27.22 12.53 16.54
C PRO A 242 27.08 11.04 16.86
N VAL A 243 25.85 10.51 16.76
CA VAL A 243 25.55 9.09 17.00
C VAL A 243 26.39 8.14 16.17
N GLU A 244 26.76 8.53 14.94
CA GLU A 244 27.62 7.72 14.08
C GLU A 244 29.02 7.53 14.68
N GLY A 245 29.59 8.57 15.30
CA GLY A 245 30.85 8.49 16.03
C GLY A 245 30.73 7.79 17.38
N ILE A 246 29.65 8.05 18.12
CA ILE A 246 29.38 7.43 19.44
C ILE A 246 29.32 5.90 19.32
N LYS A 247 28.72 5.37 18.25
CA LYS A 247 28.69 3.92 18.00
C LYS A 247 30.09 3.32 17.90
N VAL A 248 30.99 3.99 17.19
CA VAL A 248 32.37 3.54 17.02
C VAL A 248 33.14 3.65 18.34
N LEU A 249 32.98 4.75 19.09
CA LEU A 249 33.59 4.94 20.41
C LEU A 249 33.18 3.86 21.41
N LEU A 250 31.89 3.48 21.42
CA LEU A 250 31.41 2.41 22.30
C LEU A 250 31.98 1.05 21.90
N VAL A 251 32.14 0.77 20.60
CA VAL A 251 32.84 -0.45 20.17
C VAL A 251 34.30 -0.46 20.63
N PHE A 252 35.01 0.66 20.57
CA PHE A 252 36.36 0.79 21.11
C PHE A 252 36.41 0.55 22.62
N PHE A 253 35.48 1.14 23.38
CA PHE A 253 35.35 0.91 24.81
C PHE A 253 35.12 -0.57 25.12
N LEU A 254 34.13 -1.20 24.47
CA LEU A 254 33.81 -2.61 24.69
C LEU A 254 34.99 -3.51 24.34
N ALA A 255 35.68 -3.24 23.24
CA ALA A 255 36.86 -4.02 22.84
C ALA A 255 38.00 -3.89 23.85
N ALA A 256 38.30 -2.67 24.31
CA ALA A 256 39.33 -2.42 25.32
C ALA A 256 38.98 -3.10 26.66
N TYR A 257 37.76 -2.89 27.14
CA TYR A 257 37.31 -3.40 28.42
C TYR A 257 37.27 -4.94 28.46
N LEU A 258 36.72 -5.56 27.41
CA LEU A 258 36.63 -7.02 27.32
C LEU A 258 37.99 -7.68 27.06
N ALA A 259 38.91 -7.01 26.39
CA ALA A 259 40.28 -7.51 26.23
C ALA A 259 41.02 -7.58 27.58
N GLU A 260 40.83 -6.59 28.45
CA GLU A 260 41.51 -6.51 29.74
C GLU A 260 40.81 -7.33 30.84
N ARG A 261 39.47 -7.26 30.89
CA ARG A 261 38.66 -7.83 31.99
C ARG A 261 37.73 -8.98 31.57
N GLY A 262 37.69 -9.36 30.30
CA GLY A 262 36.79 -10.40 29.79
C GLY A 262 36.98 -11.75 30.48
N ALA A 263 38.23 -12.13 30.80
CA ALA A 263 38.52 -13.34 31.56
C ALA A 263 37.95 -13.28 33.00
N LEU A 264 37.96 -12.10 33.64
CA LEU A 264 37.42 -11.91 34.99
C LEU A 264 35.89 -12.02 35.03
N LEU A 265 35.21 -11.62 33.95
CA LEU A 265 33.76 -11.84 33.79
C LEU A 265 33.39 -13.33 33.69
N ASN A 266 34.36 -14.18 33.36
CA ASN A 266 34.22 -15.63 33.32
C ASN A 266 34.52 -16.31 34.67
N ASP A 267 34.97 -15.59 35.70
CA ASP A 267 35.13 -16.07 37.08
C ASP A 267 33.96 -15.58 37.97
N PRO A 268 32.82 -16.30 38.02
CA PRO A 268 31.61 -15.81 38.66
C PRO A 268 31.70 -15.84 40.19
N LEU A 269 31.12 -14.81 40.83
CA LEU A 269 30.91 -14.77 42.28
C LEU A 269 29.94 -15.85 42.74
N ARG A 270 28.87 -16.08 41.95
CA ARG A 270 27.83 -17.08 42.22
C ARG A 270 27.28 -17.62 40.90
N ARG A 271 26.93 -18.91 40.88
CA ARG A 271 26.16 -19.53 39.79
C ARG A 271 24.74 -19.78 40.26
N VAL A 272 23.76 -19.31 39.48
CA VAL A 272 22.33 -19.53 39.70
C VAL A 272 21.75 -20.09 38.40
N GLY A 273 21.65 -21.42 38.31
CA GLY A 273 21.23 -22.11 37.08
C GLY A 273 22.14 -21.78 35.87
N PRO A 274 21.60 -21.42 34.69
CA PRO A 274 22.40 -21.03 33.52
C PRO A 274 23.03 -19.64 33.66
N PHE A 275 22.75 -18.91 34.75
CA PHE A 275 23.23 -17.56 34.98
C PHE A 275 24.46 -17.56 35.89
N SER A 276 25.55 -17.04 35.37
CA SER A 276 26.76 -16.76 36.13
C SER A 276 26.74 -15.30 36.53
N VAL A 277 26.74 -14.99 37.84
CA VAL A 277 26.80 -13.61 38.31
C VAL A 277 28.27 -13.20 38.39
N PRO A 278 28.75 -12.28 37.53
CA PRO A 278 30.12 -11.78 37.61
C PRO A 278 30.28 -10.92 38.87
N ARG A 279 31.52 -10.75 39.32
CA ARG A 279 31.82 -9.88 40.47
C ARG A 279 31.37 -8.44 40.14
N PRO A 280 30.64 -7.75 41.05
CA PRO A 280 30.15 -6.40 40.78
C PRO A 280 31.24 -5.41 40.37
N ARG A 281 32.44 -5.51 40.97
CA ARG A 281 33.60 -4.65 40.63
C ARG A 281 34.08 -4.78 39.18
N ASP A 282 33.83 -5.93 38.54
CA ASP A 282 34.26 -6.25 37.19
C ASP A 282 33.15 -6.05 36.16
N ALA A 283 31.89 -6.06 36.59
CA ALA A 283 30.74 -5.86 35.71
C ALA A 283 30.13 -4.45 35.79
N ALA A 284 30.15 -3.80 36.94
CA ALA A 284 29.51 -2.51 37.15
C ALA A 284 30.07 -1.39 36.25
N PRO A 285 31.40 -1.21 36.09
CA PRO A 285 31.91 -0.15 35.21
C PRO A 285 31.48 -0.35 33.75
N LEU A 286 31.49 -1.60 33.27
CA LEU A 286 31.00 -1.97 31.95
C LEU A 286 29.52 -1.62 31.78
N LEU A 287 28.67 -2.07 32.71
CA LEU A 287 27.23 -1.87 32.65
C LEU A 287 26.85 -0.39 32.77
N VAL A 288 27.45 0.36 33.69
CA VAL A 288 27.13 1.78 33.91
C VAL A 288 27.55 2.61 32.71
N LEU A 289 28.82 2.51 32.29
CA LEU A 289 29.36 3.35 31.22
C LEU A 289 28.78 3.02 29.84
N PHE A 290 28.39 1.76 29.62
CA PHE A 290 27.68 1.38 28.41
C PHE A 290 26.21 1.80 28.46
N SER A 291 25.50 1.58 29.56
CA SER A 291 24.06 1.86 29.64
C SER A 291 23.75 3.36 29.69
N LEU A 292 24.66 4.20 30.19
CA LEU A 292 24.43 5.63 30.32
C LEU A 292 24.15 6.32 28.97
N PRO A 293 24.97 6.16 27.90
CA PRO A 293 24.63 6.64 26.57
C PRO A 293 23.30 6.08 26.04
N LEU A 294 22.98 4.81 26.30
CA LEU A 294 21.71 4.20 25.84
C LEU A 294 20.50 4.85 26.53
N LEU A 295 20.58 5.09 27.83
CA LEU A 295 19.56 5.81 28.59
C LEU A 295 19.41 7.24 28.09
N LEU A 296 20.51 7.94 27.79
CA LEU A 296 20.47 9.27 27.21
C LEU A 296 19.81 9.28 25.82
N PHE A 297 20.15 8.34 24.93
CA PHE A 297 19.48 8.22 23.63
C PHE A 297 17.98 7.92 23.77
N ALA A 298 17.61 7.07 24.73
CA ALA A 298 16.22 6.89 25.10
C ALA A 298 15.62 8.25 25.51
N LEU A 299 16.19 9.00 26.44
CA LEU A 299 15.67 10.33 26.82
C LEU A 299 15.53 11.31 25.63
N LEU A 300 16.41 11.20 24.63
CA LEU A 300 16.35 11.97 23.37
C LEU A 300 15.30 11.46 22.36
N LYS A 301 14.53 10.43 22.73
CA LYS A 301 13.51 9.77 21.90
C LYS A 301 14.06 9.11 20.64
N ASP A 302 15.33 8.70 20.66
CA ASP A 302 15.99 7.99 19.57
C ASP A 302 16.32 6.55 19.96
N LEU A 303 15.37 5.63 19.70
CA LEU A 303 15.48 4.22 20.09
C LEU A 303 16.23 3.34 19.06
N GLY A 304 16.48 3.85 17.85
CA GLY A 304 17.20 3.11 16.82
C GLY A 304 18.65 2.78 17.22
N PRO A 305 19.45 3.77 17.63
CA PRO A 305 20.80 3.56 18.16
C PRO A 305 20.83 2.69 19.41
N VAL A 306 19.83 2.81 20.31
CA VAL A 306 19.74 1.98 21.53
C VAL A 306 19.67 0.50 21.17
N LEU A 307 18.75 0.13 20.28
CA LEU A 307 18.58 -1.26 19.82
C LEU A 307 19.86 -1.80 19.15
N LEU A 308 20.49 -0.99 18.30
CA LEU A 308 21.70 -1.37 17.59
C LEU A 308 22.91 -1.57 18.53
N LEU A 309 23.14 -0.59 19.40
CA LEU A 309 24.24 -0.62 20.37
C LEU A 309 24.07 -1.77 21.34
N PHE A 310 22.87 -1.96 21.89
CA PHE A 310 22.59 -3.03 22.83
C PHE A 310 22.79 -4.42 22.18
N GLY A 311 22.34 -4.60 20.94
CA GLY A 311 22.62 -5.83 20.18
C GLY A 311 24.12 -6.07 19.96
N THR A 312 24.88 -5.01 19.68
CA THR A 312 26.34 -5.07 19.49
C THR A 312 27.05 -5.42 20.80
N PHE A 313 26.58 -4.87 21.92
CA PHE A 313 27.05 -5.22 23.26
C PHE A 313 26.80 -6.69 23.58
N LEU A 314 25.60 -7.21 23.34
CA LEU A 314 25.29 -8.62 23.57
C LEU A 314 26.14 -9.55 22.72
N LEU A 315 26.38 -9.20 21.46
CA LEU A 315 27.29 -9.94 20.59
C LEU A 315 28.69 -9.99 21.18
N LEU A 316 29.28 -8.84 21.54
CA LEU A 316 30.63 -8.79 22.11
C LEU A 316 30.74 -9.49 23.46
N LEU A 317 29.74 -9.32 24.34
CA LEU A 317 29.65 -10.00 25.62
C LEU A 317 29.57 -11.53 25.43
N TYR A 318 28.80 -11.99 24.44
CA TYR A 318 28.72 -13.41 24.10
C TYR A 318 30.05 -13.96 23.60
N LEU A 319 30.75 -13.24 22.73
CA LEU A 319 32.07 -13.67 22.26
C LEU A 319 33.13 -13.66 23.36
N ALA A 320 33.02 -12.75 24.34
CA ALA A 320 33.95 -12.69 25.46
C ALA A 320 33.71 -13.81 26.49
N THR A 321 32.45 -14.18 26.70
CA THR A 321 32.08 -15.10 27.79
C THR A 321 31.74 -16.52 27.34
N GLY A 322 31.33 -16.71 26.09
CA GLY A 322 30.79 -17.97 25.58
C GLY A 322 29.45 -18.39 26.21
N ARG A 323 28.83 -17.55 27.06
CA ARG A 323 27.65 -17.90 27.87
C ARG A 323 26.36 -17.40 27.23
N GLY A 324 25.54 -18.35 26.74
CA GLY A 324 24.23 -18.04 26.15
C GLY A 324 23.23 -17.42 27.13
N GLY A 325 23.39 -17.66 28.44
CA GLY A 325 22.53 -17.08 29.48
C GLY A 325 22.54 -15.55 29.50
N TYR A 326 23.69 -14.90 29.25
CA TYR A 326 23.74 -13.44 29.16
C TYR A 326 23.01 -12.90 27.93
N VAL A 327 23.07 -13.61 26.80
CA VAL A 327 22.32 -13.26 25.59
C VAL A 327 20.82 -13.40 25.83
N ALA A 328 20.39 -14.49 26.48
CA ALA A 328 18.99 -14.70 26.82
C ALA A 328 18.48 -13.61 27.78
N LEU A 329 19.22 -13.31 28.85
CA LEU A 329 18.88 -12.25 29.81
C LEU A 329 18.80 -10.88 29.12
N GLY A 330 19.84 -10.53 28.36
CA GLY A 330 19.87 -9.27 27.61
C GLY A 330 18.72 -9.16 26.61
N THR A 331 18.42 -10.23 25.88
CA THR A 331 17.26 -10.27 24.97
C THR A 331 15.95 -10.06 25.73
N GLY A 332 15.81 -10.64 26.93
CA GLY A 332 14.67 -10.38 27.82
C GLY A 332 14.56 -8.91 28.23
N ILE A 333 15.67 -8.27 28.61
CA ILE A 333 15.71 -6.83 28.93
C ILE A 333 15.34 -5.99 27.70
N LEU A 334 15.80 -6.37 26.51
CA LEU A 334 15.47 -5.66 25.27
C LEU A 334 13.98 -5.77 24.93
N ILE A 335 13.38 -6.95 25.08
CA ILE A 335 11.94 -7.19 24.88
C ILE A 335 11.14 -6.39 25.92
N LEU A 336 11.54 -6.41 27.18
CA LEU A 336 10.91 -5.62 28.24
C LEU A 336 10.99 -4.12 27.94
N GLY A 337 12.17 -3.63 27.52
CA GLY A 337 12.37 -2.24 27.12
C GLY A 337 11.51 -1.85 25.91
N ALA A 338 11.37 -2.74 24.92
CA ALA A 338 10.48 -2.54 23.78
C ALA A 338 9.00 -2.51 24.22
N PHE A 339 8.58 -3.40 25.12
CA PHE A 339 7.23 -3.42 25.68
C PHE A 339 6.92 -2.13 26.45
N VAL A 340 7.82 -1.70 27.34
CA VAL A 340 7.69 -0.45 28.10
C VAL A 340 7.67 0.75 27.15
N GLY A 341 8.57 0.79 26.16
CA GLY A 341 8.61 1.86 25.16
C GLY A 341 7.32 1.94 24.31
N TYR A 342 6.69 0.80 24.02
CA TYR A 342 5.38 0.74 23.36
C TYR A 342 4.25 1.20 24.28
N ALA A 343 4.19 0.68 25.50
CA ALA A 343 3.16 1.03 26.50
C ALA A 343 3.16 2.54 26.82
N LEU A 344 4.35 3.15 26.91
CA LEU A 344 4.52 4.57 27.17
C LEU A 344 4.45 5.46 25.90
N GLN A 345 4.19 4.87 24.73
CA GLN A 345 4.11 5.58 23.44
C GLN A 345 5.31 6.50 23.19
N PHE A 346 6.50 5.94 23.42
CA PHE A 346 7.72 6.71 23.52
C PHE A 346 8.20 7.25 22.15
N GLY A 347 8.11 8.57 21.95
CA GLY A 347 8.48 9.22 20.69
C GLY A 347 7.68 8.69 19.50
N VAL A 348 8.37 8.32 18.40
CA VAL A 348 7.72 7.76 17.20
C VAL A 348 7.65 6.22 17.27
N PHE A 349 8.21 5.59 18.31
CA PHE A 349 8.32 4.14 18.39
C PHE A 349 6.96 3.44 18.42
N GLY A 350 6.00 3.95 19.20
CA GLY A 350 4.64 3.41 19.23
C GLY A 350 3.99 3.38 17.85
N THR A 351 4.10 4.48 17.09
CA THR A 351 3.64 4.54 15.70
C THR A 351 4.31 3.49 14.82
N ARG A 352 5.62 3.25 14.97
CA ARG A 352 6.35 2.25 14.17
C ARG A 352 6.00 0.81 14.53
N VAL A 353 5.67 0.54 15.79
CA VAL A 353 5.17 -0.75 16.24
C VAL A 353 3.75 -0.99 15.70
N ASP A 354 2.86 0.01 15.77
CA ASP A 354 1.50 -0.10 15.21
C ASP A 354 1.52 -0.36 13.69
N MET A 355 2.39 0.37 12.97
CA MET A 355 2.63 0.14 11.54
C MET A 355 3.15 -1.27 11.23
N TRP A 356 3.88 -1.89 12.16
CA TRP A 356 4.43 -3.23 11.99
C TRP A 356 3.43 -4.33 12.34
N LEU A 357 2.70 -4.19 13.45
CA LEU A 357 1.70 -5.17 13.88
C LEU A 357 0.47 -5.18 12.96
N SER A 358 0.02 -4.01 12.51
CA SER A 358 -1.14 -3.87 11.62
C SER A 358 -0.82 -2.96 10.41
N PRO A 359 0.04 -3.41 9.48
CA PRO A 359 0.50 -2.58 8.38
C PRO A 359 -0.63 -2.14 7.45
N TRP A 360 -1.64 -2.99 7.27
CA TRP A 360 -2.72 -2.77 6.31
C TRP A 360 -3.91 -2.00 6.89
N VAL A 361 -4.08 -1.96 8.21
CA VAL A 361 -5.20 -1.28 8.86
C VAL A 361 -4.72 -0.75 10.20
N ASN A 362 -4.45 0.55 10.29
CA ASN A 362 -4.06 1.17 11.56
C ASN A 362 -4.58 2.61 11.66
N GLY A 363 -4.74 3.08 12.90
CA GLY A 363 -5.24 4.43 13.21
C GLY A 363 -4.17 5.51 13.23
N ARG A 364 -2.96 5.25 12.71
CA ARG A 364 -1.86 6.22 12.75
C ARG A 364 -1.80 7.01 11.45
N ARG A 365 -1.78 8.33 11.59
CA ARG A 365 -1.43 9.23 10.48
C ARG A 365 -0.02 8.92 10.00
N SER A 366 0.17 8.86 8.67
CA SER A 366 1.43 8.41 8.06
C SER A 366 1.85 7.00 8.51
N GLY A 367 0.88 6.18 8.91
CA GLY A 367 1.02 4.79 9.31
C GLY A 367 1.22 3.82 8.13
N ASP A 368 1.48 4.34 6.94
CA ASP A 368 1.53 3.64 5.66
C ASP A 368 2.96 3.49 5.11
N HIS A 369 3.97 4.06 5.77
CA HIS A 369 5.35 4.06 5.29
C HIS A 369 5.90 2.65 5.00
N LEU A 370 5.60 1.68 5.87
CA LEU A 370 6.00 0.29 5.67
C LEU A 370 5.31 -0.32 4.43
N VAL A 371 4.00 -0.09 4.29
CA VAL A 371 3.23 -0.59 3.13
C VAL A 371 3.71 0.03 1.83
N LEU A 372 4.03 1.33 1.81
CA LEU A 372 4.58 2.00 0.63
C LEU A 372 5.91 1.37 0.18
N GLY A 373 6.75 0.93 1.12
CA GLY A 373 7.97 0.15 0.85
C GLY A 373 7.68 -1.26 0.33
N LEU A 374 6.77 -2.00 0.97
CA LEU A 374 6.36 -3.34 0.55
C LEU A 374 5.71 -3.35 -0.84
N TRP A 375 4.86 -2.36 -1.13
CA TRP A 375 4.31 -2.14 -2.46
C TRP A 375 5.41 -1.85 -3.49
N GLY A 376 6.44 -1.07 -3.16
CA GLY A 376 7.58 -0.84 -4.04
C GLY A 376 8.31 -2.14 -4.38
N LEU A 377 8.68 -2.93 -3.37
CA LEU A 377 9.33 -4.24 -3.55
C LEU A 377 8.47 -5.20 -4.39
N ALA A 378 7.18 -5.32 -4.07
CA ALA A 378 6.24 -6.18 -4.79
C ALA A 378 6.03 -5.72 -6.25
N SER A 379 5.96 -4.40 -6.48
CA SER A 379 5.81 -3.82 -7.81
C SER A 379 7.05 -4.08 -8.68
N GLY A 380 8.26 -3.93 -8.13
CA GLY A 380 9.50 -4.26 -8.84
C GLY A 380 9.63 -5.75 -9.17
N GLY A 381 9.19 -6.61 -8.26
CA GLY A 381 9.17 -8.06 -8.51
C GLY A 381 10.57 -8.67 -8.68
N PRO A 382 10.69 -9.83 -9.36
CA PRO A 382 11.96 -10.53 -9.49
C PRO A 382 12.98 -9.77 -10.35
N LEU A 383 12.54 -9.10 -11.41
CA LEU A 383 13.45 -8.42 -12.37
C LEU A 383 13.68 -6.93 -12.04
N GLY A 384 12.81 -6.33 -11.24
CA GLY A 384 12.79 -4.88 -11.06
C GLY A 384 12.01 -4.18 -12.17
N SER A 385 11.76 -2.89 -11.98
CA SER A 385 11.11 -2.03 -12.99
C SER A 385 12.08 -1.53 -14.06
N GLY A 386 13.40 -1.71 -13.86
CA GLY A 386 14.46 -1.05 -14.62
C GLY A 386 15.01 0.17 -13.88
N PHE A 387 16.31 0.42 -14.01
CA PHE A 387 16.98 1.48 -13.25
C PHE A 387 16.48 2.87 -13.71
N GLY A 388 15.88 3.65 -12.82
CA GLY A 388 15.23 4.93 -13.18
C GLY A 388 13.79 4.84 -13.65
N LEU A 389 13.23 3.64 -13.84
CA LEU A 389 11.87 3.41 -14.33
C LEU A 389 10.87 3.00 -13.23
N GLY A 390 11.34 2.94 -11.98
CA GLY A 390 10.52 2.68 -10.81
C GLY A 390 9.60 3.86 -10.45
N GLY A 391 8.53 3.57 -9.72
CA GLY A 391 7.65 4.54 -9.07
C GLY A 391 8.18 5.00 -7.71
N THR A 392 9.49 5.12 -7.57
CA THR A 392 10.17 5.31 -6.27
C THR A 392 9.84 6.64 -5.59
N ARG A 393 9.31 7.62 -6.34
CA ARG A 393 8.71 8.85 -5.79
C ARG A 393 7.58 8.61 -4.78
N TYR A 394 6.93 7.45 -4.83
CA TYR A 394 5.89 7.06 -3.87
C TYR A 394 6.44 6.45 -2.58
N ILE A 395 7.75 6.18 -2.49
CA ILE A 395 8.39 5.61 -1.30
C ILE A 395 8.85 6.75 -0.38
N PRO A 396 8.30 6.86 0.84
CA PRO A 396 8.68 7.92 1.76
C PRO A 396 10.12 7.69 2.21
N ARG A 397 10.96 8.72 2.12
CA ARG A 397 12.40 8.62 2.42
C ARG A 397 13.10 7.48 1.66
N GLY A 398 12.71 7.26 0.40
CA GLY A 398 13.34 6.26 -0.48
C GLY A 398 14.84 6.44 -0.72
N GLY A 399 15.44 7.57 -0.34
CA GLY A 399 16.89 7.78 -0.38
C GLY A 399 17.61 7.49 0.94
N SER A 400 16.91 7.33 2.06
CA SER A 400 17.51 7.06 3.38
C SER A 400 16.96 5.78 4.00
N ASP A 401 15.86 5.88 4.74
CA ASP A 401 15.36 4.84 5.65
C ASP A 401 14.76 3.65 4.87
N LEU A 402 14.21 3.93 3.68
CA LEU A 402 13.61 2.94 2.77
C LEU A 402 14.42 2.78 1.47
N ALA A 403 15.71 3.13 1.48
CA ALA A 403 16.58 3.00 0.30
C ALA A 403 16.68 1.58 -0.25
N PHE A 404 16.63 0.58 0.63
CA PHE A 404 16.57 -0.82 0.23
C PHE A 404 15.28 -1.16 -0.56
N ALA A 405 14.13 -0.60 -0.16
CA ALA A 405 12.88 -0.81 -0.87
C ALA A 405 12.88 -0.14 -2.25
N SER A 406 13.45 1.07 -2.35
CA SER A 406 13.64 1.75 -3.63
C SER A 406 14.58 1.00 -4.58
N LEU A 407 15.69 0.46 -4.05
CA LEU A 407 16.59 -0.38 -4.83
C LEU A 407 15.88 -1.62 -5.37
N GLY A 408 15.11 -2.32 -4.53
CA GLY A 408 14.38 -3.52 -4.94
C GLY A 408 13.20 -3.25 -5.89
N GLU A 409 12.63 -2.05 -5.88
CA GLU A 409 11.64 -1.66 -6.88
C GLU A 409 12.26 -1.51 -8.29
N GLU A 410 13.44 -0.88 -8.36
CA GLU A 410 14.09 -0.57 -9.65
C GLU A 410 14.90 -1.75 -10.20
N LEU A 411 15.70 -2.40 -9.36
CA LEU A 411 16.62 -3.47 -9.76
C LEU A 411 16.18 -4.87 -9.33
N GLY A 412 15.03 -4.99 -8.66
CA GLY A 412 14.41 -6.28 -8.36
C GLY A 412 15.12 -7.11 -7.31
N LEU A 413 14.85 -8.42 -7.37
CA LEU A 413 15.40 -9.41 -6.45
C LEU A 413 16.93 -9.57 -6.54
N PRO A 414 17.59 -9.51 -7.72
CA PRO A 414 19.04 -9.62 -7.80
C PRO A 414 19.77 -8.57 -6.96
N ALA A 415 19.34 -7.31 -7.01
CA ALA A 415 19.98 -6.25 -6.25
C ALA A 415 19.73 -6.36 -4.74
N THR A 416 18.53 -6.75 -4.32
CA THR A 416 18.22 -6.94 -2.89
C THR A 416 18.98 -8.11 -2.29
N LEU A 417 19.10 -9.22 -3.02
CA LEU A 417 19.94 -10.36 -2.63
C LEU A 417 21.44 -10.01 -2.63
N LEU A 418 21.91 -9.23 -3.60
CA LEU A 418 23.30 -8.77 -3.65
C LEU A 418 23.65 -7.94 -2.42
N VAL A 419 22.78 -7.01 -2.00
CA VAL A 419 23.01 -6.21 -0.79
C VAL A 419 23.04 -7.08 0.47
N ALA A 420 22.10 -8.01 0.63
CA ALA A 420 22.10 -8.94 1.76
C ALA A 420 23.38 -9.82 1.78
N GLY A 421 23.78 -10.34 0.62
CA GLY A 421 25.00 -11.12 0.43
C GLY A 421 26.27 -10.33 0.73
N CYS A 422 26.33 -9.06 0.33
CA CYS A 422 27.46 -8.16 0.64
C CYS A 422 27.66 -8.01 2.16
N PHE A 423 26.59 -7.74 2.91
CA PHE A 423 26.67 -7.64 4.36
C PHE A 423 26.99 -8.98 5.03
N LEU A 424 26.45 -10.10 4.52
CA LEU A 424 26.82 -11.44 5.00
C LEU A 424 28.33 -11.68 4.83
N ILE A 425 28.87 -11.45 3.64
CA ILE A 425 30.30 -11.64 3.35
C ILE A 425 31.13 -10.72 4.24
N LEU A 426 30.74 -9.45 4.40
CA LEU A 426 31.42 -8.50 5.29
C LEU A 426 31.49 -9.04 6.73
N CYS A 427 30.38 -9.55 7.26
CA CYS A 427 30.34 -10.13 8.61
C CYS A 427 31.24 -11.36 8.74
N LEU A 428 31.18 -12.28 7.78
CA LEU A 428 31.99 -13.51 7.79
C LEU A 428 33.48 -13.21 7.66
N ARG A 429 33.86 -12.27 6.78
CA ARG A 429 35.24 -11.79 6.63
C ARG A 429 35.73 -11.12 7.91
N GLY A 430 34.91 -10.28 8.51
CA GLY A 430 35.14 -9.64 9.81
C GLY A 430 35.42 -10.61 10.95
N LEU A 431 34.54 -11.59 11.13
CA LEU A 431 34.74 -12.67 12.11
C LEU A 431 35.99 -13.51 11.79
N GLY A 432 36.29 -13.73 10.51
CA GLY A 432 37.52 -14.36 10.06
C GLY A 432 38.77 -13.57 10.44
N ILE A 433 38.74 -12.24 10.32
CA ILE A 433 39.82 -11.35 10.76
C ILE A 433 39.99 -11.46 12.28
N ALA A 434 38.91 -11.38 13.05
CA ALA A 434 38.95 -11.52 14.50
C ALA A 434 39.60 -12.83 14.97
N ARG A 435 39.29 -13.96 14.33
CA ARG A 435 39.89 -15.27 14.63
C ARG A 435 41.40 -15.34 14.36
N ARG A 436 41.90 -14.51 13.44
CA ARG A 436 43.33 -14.44 13.08
C ARG A 436 44.07 -13.31 13.81
N SER A 437 43.37 -12.43 14.51
CA SER A 437 43.99 -11.33 15.26
C SER A 437 44.91 -11.85 16.36
N THR A 438 46.07 -11.21 16.51
CA THR A 438 47.13 -11.59 17.43
C THR A 438 46.94 -11.09 18.86
N THR A 439 46.12 -10.04 19.06
CA THR A 439 45.79 -9.46 20.36
C THR A 439 44.29 -9.58 20.66
N GLU A 440 43.93 -9.67 21.95
CA GLU A 440 42.52 -9.71 22.38
C GLU A 440 41.76 -8.44 22.00
N PHE A 441 42.41 -7.27 22.13
CA PHE A 441 41.81 -6.00 21.74
C PHE A 441 41.46 -5.98 20.25
N ASP A 442 42.41 -6.35 19.38
CA ASP A 442 42.18 -6.39 17.93
C ASP A 442 41.08 -7.42 17.55
N ARG A 443 40.97 -8.50 18.32
CA ARG A 443 39.95 -9.55 18.15
C ARG A 443 38.55 -9.06 18.49
N PHE A 444 38.36 -8.42 19.65
CA PHE A 444 37.08 -7.83 20.01
C PHE A 444 36.74 -6.62 19.14
N LEU A 445 37.72 -5.80 18.76
CA LEU A 445 37.50 -4.66 17.87
C LEU A 445 37.01 -5.13 16.49
N ALA A 446 37.69 -6.10 15.86
CA ALA A 446 37.24 -6.65 14.58
C ALA A 446 35.82 -7.24 14.68
N THR A 447 35.53 -7.98 15.74
CA THR A 447 34.19 -8.54 16.00
C THR A 447 33.15 -7.43 16.15
N GLY A 448 33.44 -6.40 16.93
CA GLY A 448 32.50 -5.31 17.24
C GLY A 448 32.20 -4.45 16.03
N LEU A 449 33.21 -4.12 15.21
CA LEU A 449 33.04 -3.34 13.99
C LEU A 449 32.20 -4.10 12.95
N SER A 450 32.50 -5.38 12.73
CA SER A 450 31.74 -6.22 11.79
C SER A 450 30.34 -6.52 12.31
N GLY A 451 30.20 -6.77 13.60
CA GLY A 451 28.91 -6.95 14.27
C GLY A 451 28.03 -5.72 14.20
N LEU A 452 28.58 -4.53 14.44
CA LEU A 452 27.85 -3.26 14.34
C LEU A 452 27.31 -3.03 12.92
N LEU A 453 28.16 -3.20 11.89
CA LEU A 453 27.74 -3.07 10.49
C LEU A 453 26.69 -4.13 10.10
N GLY A 454 26.88 -5.38 10.51
CA GLY A 454 25.98 -6.49 10.22
C GLY A 454 24.63 -6.38 10.89
N LEU A 455 24.59 -6.05 12.18
CA LEU A 455 23.36 -5.84 12.94
C LEU A 455 22.61 -4.60 12.44
N GLN A 456 23.31 -3.53 12.08
CA GLN A 456 22.68 -2.35 11.48
C GLN A 456 21.99 -2.69 10.16
N ALA A 457 22.67 -3.45 9.28
CA ALA A 457 22.06 -3.94 8.06
C ALA A 457 20.85 -4.85 8.34
N LEU A 458 21.00 -5.83 9.23
CA LEU A 458 19.92 -6.77 9.57
C LEU A 458 18.68 -6.04 10.09
N LEU A 459 18.83 -5.04 10.96
CA LEU A 459 17.72 -4.26 11.51
C LEU A 459 16.94 -3.53 10.39
N ILE A 460 17.63 -2.94 9.42
CA ILE A 460 16.99 -2.16 8.35
C ILE A 460 16.36 -3.08 7.31
N LEU A 461 17.06 -4.14 6.91
CA LEU A 461 16.51 -5.13 5.97
C LEU A 461 15.28 -5.81 6.58
N SER A 462 15.32 -6.18 7.86
CA SER A 462 14.17 -6.73 8.56
C SER A 462 13.02 -5.72 8.68
N GLY A 463 13.33 -4.46 8.99
CA GLY A 463 12.34 -3.38 9.08
C GLY A 463 11.61 -3.13 7.76
N THR A 464 12.35 -3.04 6.66
CA THR A 464 11.80 -2.81 5.31
C THR A 464 10.96 -3.98 4.79
N LEU A 465 11.23 -5.21 5.25
CA LEU A 465 10.46 -6.41 4.88
C LEU A 465 9.29 -6.72 5.83
N GLY A 466 9.07 -5.88 6.85
CA GLY A 466 8.05 -6.06 7.87
C GLY A 466 8.30 -7.22 8.84
N LEU A 467 9.56 -7.66 8.98
CA LEU A 467 9.97 -8.67 9.97
C LEU A 467 10.20 -8.05 11.35
N LEU A 468 10.61 -6.78 11.39
CA LEU A 468 10.79 -5.96 12.60
C LEU A 468 10.13 -4.59 12.38
N PRO A 469 9.87 -3.81 13.45
CA PRO A 469 9.47 -2.41 13.28
C PRO A 469 10.59 -1.59 12.63
N LEU A 470 10.21 -0.53 11.91
CA LEU A 470 11.19 0.39 11.31
C LEU A 470 12.06 1.04 12.40
N SER A 471 13.39 0.92 12.30
CA SER A 471 14.32 1.45 13.30
C SER A 471 14.72 2.90 13.05
N GLY A 472 14.59 3.40 11.81
CA GLY A 472 14.96 4.76 11.43
C GLY A 472 16.48 5.01 11.42
N VAL A 473 17.28 3.94 11.39
CA VAL A 473 18.74 4.00 11.17
C VAL A 473 19.07 3.87 9.68
N THR A 474 20.23 4.35 9.26
CA THR A 474 20.69 4.35 7.86
C THR A 474 21.32 3.02 7.46
N LEU A 475 21.12 2.56 6.23
CA LEU A 475 21.81 1.37 5.73
C LEU A 475 23.26 1.77 5.40
N PRO A 476 24.28 1.14 6.00
CA PRO A 476 25.67 1.54 5.78
C PRO A 476 26.01 1.57 4.29
N PHE A 477 26.75 2.60 3.87
CA PHE A 477 27.16 2.88 2.49
C PHE A 477 26.04 3.24 1.49
N LEU A 478 24.88 2.59 1.57
CA LEU A 478 23.81 2.70 0.57
C LEU A 478 22.88 3.89 0.83
N SER A 479 22.44 4.09 2.08
CA SER A 479 21.51 5.18 2.41
C SER A 479 22.19 6.55 2.36
N TYR A 480 21.43 7.58 2.00
CA TYR A 480 21.88 8.96 2.09
C TYR A 480 22.18 9.34 3.55
N GLY A 481 23.41 9.75 3.81
CA GLY A 481 23.84 10.10 5.16
C GLY A 481 25.33 10.42 5.22
N LYS A 482 25.68 11.72 5.23
CA LYS A 482 27.07 12.18 5.19
C LYS A 482 27.89 11.62 6.37
N SER A 483 27.44 11.82 7.61
CA SER A 483 28.16 11.32 8.80
C SER A 483 28.22 9.80 8.86
N SER A 484 27.16 9.11 8.41
CA SER A 484 27.10 7.65 8.43
C SER A 484 28.07 7.02 7.41
N LEU A 485 28.24 7.64 6.24
CA LEU A 485 29.27 7.27 5.28
C LEU A 485 30.68 7.37 5.88
N LEU A 486 31.01 8.49 6.53
CA LEU A 486 32.32 8.68 7.16
C LEU A 486 32.59 7.60 8.21
N ALA A 487 31.65 7.37 9.13
CA ALA A 487 31.80 6.33 10.14
C ALA A 487 31.95 4.93 9.51
N SER A 488 31.16 4.62 8.48
CA SER A 488 31.21 3.31 7.80
C SER A 488 32.55 3.05 7.09
N PHE A 489 33.09 4.04 6.38
CA PHE A 489 34.41 3.93 5.75
C PHE A 489 35.55 3.90 6.77
N PHE A 490 35.42 4.61 7.90
CA PHE A 490 36.39 4.51 8.99
C PHE A 490 36.43 3.09 9.57
N MET A 491 35.26 2.50 9.86
CA MET A 491 35.17 1.12 10.33
C MET A 491 35.77 0.10 9.35
N VAL A 492 35.54 0.27 8.04
CA VAL A 492 36.17 -0.58 7.02
C VAL A 492 37.68 -0.37 6.94
N GLY A 493 38.17 0.87 7.07
CA GLY A 493 39.59 1.16 7.15
C GLY A 493 40.27 0.44 8.32
N LEU A 494 39.65 0.48 9.51
CA LEU A 494 40.13 -0.26 10.68
C LEU A 494 40.16 -1.76 10.41
N LEU A 495 39.08 -2.34 9.86
CA LEU A 495 39.03 -3.77 9.54
C LEU A 495 40.12 -4.19 8.53
N LEU A 496 40.39 -3.36 7.51
CA LEU A 496 41.46 -3.60 6.54
C LEU A 496 42.85 -3.58 7.19
N ALA A 497 43.10 -2.61 8.07
CA ALA A 497 44.35 -2.52 8.83
C ALA A 497 44.55 -3.71 9.78
N LEU A 498 43.48 -4.12 10.49
CA LEU A 498 43.49 -5.32 11.34
C LEU A 498 43.76 -6.59 10.54
N SER A 499 43.14 -6.73 9.35
CA SER A 499 43.37 -7.87 8.46
C SER A 499 44.82 -7.96 7.99
N SER A 500 45.43 -6.83 7.64
CA SER A 500 46.82 -6.76 7.18
C SER A 500 47.80 -7.15 8.29
N ARG A 501 47.56 -6.67 9.53
CA ARG A 501 48.34 -7.03 10.72
C ARG A 501 48.25 -8.52 11.05
N ALA A 502 47.05 -9.10 10.97
CA ALA A 502 46.85 -10.54 11.18
C ALA A 502 47.62 -11.41 10.15
N ALA A 503 47.85 -10.89 8.94
CA ALA A 503 48.52 -11.58 7.85
C ALA A 503 50.05 -11.34 7.76
N ALA A 504 50.66 -10.62 8.70
CA ALA A 504 52.10 -10.28 8.62
C ALA A 504 53.04 -11.45 9.00
N PRO A 505 54.16 -11.69 8.28
CA PRO A 505 55.17 -12.69 8.63
C PRO A 505 55.72 -12.44 10.04
N GLY A 506 55.79 -13.50 10.86
CA GLY A 506 56.12 -13.40 12.29
C GLY A 506 54.89 -13.34 13.21
N SER A 507 53.68 -13.18 12.68
CA SER A 507 52.44 -13.39 13.45
C SER A 507 52.20 -14.87 13.82
N THR A 508 52.94 -15.78 13.20
CA THR A 508 52.89 -17.24 13.44
C THR A 508 53.95 -17.76 14.42
N THR A 509 54.85 -16.92 14.94
CA THR A 509 55.89 -17.33 15.90
C THR A 509 55.50 -16.97 17.34
N ALA A 510 55.31 -17.99 18.20
CA ALA A 510 55.29 -18.05 19.68
C ALA A 510 54.56 -16.97 20.54
N SER A 511 54.20 -15.81 19.98
CA SER A 511 53.66 -14.63 20.65
C SER A 511 52.21 -14.28 20.26
N ALA A 512 51.65 -14.93 19.24
CA ALA A 512 50.24 -14.76 18.90
C ALA A 512 49.36 -15.54 19.87
N LEU A 513 48.51 -14.83 20.62
CA LEU A 513 47.62 -15.47 21.58
C LEU A 513 46.57 -16.29 20.82
N PRO A 514 46.56 -17.64 20.92
CA PRO A 514 45.55 -18.44 20.23
C PRO A 514 44.16 -18.07 20.77
N PRO A 515 43.13 -17.99 19.91
CA PRO A 515 41.78 -17.70 20.39
C PRO A 515 41.32 -18.76 21.37
N SER A 516 40.75 -18.32 22.50
CA SER A 516 40.21 -19.25 23.50
C SER A 516 39.18 -20.20 22.87
N PRO A 517 39.06 -21.46 23.34
CA PRO A 517 38.07 -22.40 22.81
C PRO A 517 36.64 -21.83 22.83
N GLN A 518 36.32 -21.07 23.88
CA GLN A 518 35.04 -20.38 24.04
C GLN A 518 34.82 -19.34 22.94
N PHE A 519 35.82 -18.49 22.66
CA PHE A 519 35.73 -17.50 21.59
C PHE A 519 35.52 -18.17 20.22
N ARG A 520 36.22 -19.27 19.92
CA ARG A 520 36.05 -19.98 18.64
C ARG A 520 34.62 -20.48 18.45
N ILE A 521 34.04 -21.10 19.47
CA ILE A 521 32.67 -21.62 19.43
C ILE A 521 31.67 -20.46 19.33
N ALA A 522 31.83 -19.42 20.15
CA ALA A 522 30.95 -18.24 20.13
C ALA A 522 31.02 -17.52 18.78
N SER A 523 32.21 -17.36 18.22
CA SER A 523 32.43 -16.78 16.88
C SER A 523 31.84 -17.64 15.77
N ALA A 524 31.91 -18.98 15.87
CA ALA A 524 31.27 -19.88 14.92
C ALA A 524 29.74 -19.74 14.96
N ARG A 525 29.15 -19.72 16.15
CA ARG A 525 27.71 -19.49 16.36
C ARG A 525 27.26 -18.11 15.89
N ALA A 526 28.06 -17.06 16.11
CA ALA A 526 27.80 -15.74 15.55
C ALA A 526 27.82 -15.77 14.00
N GLY A 527 28.73 -16.52 13.40
CA GLY A 527 28.75 -16.76 11.95
C GLY A 527 27.48 -17.47 11.47
N VAL A 528 27.05 -18.53 12.16
CA VAL A 528 25.78 -19.22 11.88
C VAL A 528 24.61 -18.25 12.00
N PHE A 529 24.55 -17.41 13.03
CA PHE A 529 23.51 -16.38 13.19
C PHE A 529 23.43 -15.46 11.96
N PHE A 530 24.55 -14.93 11.47
CA PHE A 530 24.55 -14.09 10.27
C PHE A 530 24.17 -14.86 9.00
N VAL A 531 24.64 -16.11 8.83
CA VAL A 531 24.26 -16.96 7.69
C VAL A 531 22.76 -17.26 7.70
N THR A 532 22.21 -17.65 8.86
CA THR A 532 20.78 -17.92 8.99
C THR A 532 19.95 -16.66 8.73
N THR A 533 20.35 -15.52 9.28
CA THR A 533 19.55 -14.29 9.15
C THR A 533 19.72 -13.63 7.77
N LEU A 534 20.93 -13.20 7.41
CA LEU A 534 21.23 -12.50 6.16
C LEU A 534 21.30 -13.42 4.93
N GLY A 535 21.69 -14.69 5.12
CA GLY A 535 21.85 -15.65 4.03
C GLY A 535 20.65 -16.54 3.74
N ILE A 536 19.71 -16.68 4.68
CA ILE A 536 18.53 -17.56 4.53
C ILE A 536 17.23 -16.80 4.77
N LEU A 537 16.98 -16.29 5.99
CA LEU A 537 15.70 -15.69 6.35
C LEU A 537 15.36 -14.44 5.52
N ILE A 538 16.32 -13.53 5.35
CA ILE A 538 16.13 -12.33 4.53
C ILE A 538 15.90 -12.70 3.05
N PRO A 539 16.73 -13.52 2.40
CA PRO A 539 16.46 -14.03 1.04
C PRO A 539 15.11 -14.72 0.87
N LEU A 540 14.71 -15.60 1.78
CA LEU A 540 13.39 -16.27 1.73
C LEU A 540 12.25 -15.26 1.81
N ARG A 541 12.37 -14.25 2.69
CA ARG A 541 11.38 -13.19 2.78
C ARG A 541 11.34 -12.32 1.52
N LEU A 542 12.48 -12.05 0.89
CA LEU A 542 12.56 -11.32 -0.38
C LEU A 542 11.90 -12.11 -1.52
N LEU A 543 12.18 -13.41 -1.64
CA LEU A 543 11.53 -14.32 -2.59
C LEU A 543 10.01 -14.34 -2.40
N TRP A 544 9.54 -14.31 -1.15
CA TRP A 544 8.12 -14.22 -0.85
C TRP A 544 7.53 -12.87 -1.29
N VAL A 545 8.14 -11.74 -0.90
CA VAL A 545 7.59 -10.39 -1.14
C VAL A 545 7.67 -9.99 -2.62
N GLN A 546 8.78 -10.27 -3.30
CA GLN A 546 9.01 -9.90 -4.70
C GLN A 546 8.57 -10.99 -5.69
N GLY A 547 8.36 -12.23 -5.23
CA GLY A 547 7.89 -13.35 -6.03
C GLY A 547 6.48 -13.79 -5.64
N ALA A 548 6.38 -14.83 -4.80
CA ALA A 548 5.15 -15.59 -4.56
C ALA A 548 3.95 -14.74 -4.11
N ALA A 549 4.16 -13.75 -3.24
CA ALA A 549 3.11 -12.88 -2.71
C ALA A 549 3.06 -11.50 -3.38
N ALA A 550 3.86 -11.25 -4.43
CA ALA A 550 3.97 -9.92 -5.03
C ALA A 550 2.62 -9.37 -5.50
N SER A 551 1.82 -10.18 -6.20
CA SER A 551 0.49 -9.79 -6.69
C SER A 551 -0.48 -9.49 -5.54
N ALA A 552 -0.49 -10.33 -4.51
CA ALA A 552 -1.34 -10.15 -3.34
C ALA A 552 -0.95 -8.89 -2.53
N ILE A 553 0.35 -8.67 -2.31
CA ILE A 553 0.87 -7.48 -1.61
C ILE A 553 0.56 -6.22 -2.40
N ALA A 554 0.84 -6.21 -3.70
CA ALA A 554 0.64 -5.04 -4.55
C ALA A 554 -0.84 -4.65 -4.68
N ALA A 555 -1.75 -5.62 -4.74
CA ALA A 555 -3.19 -5.40 -4.87
C ALA A 555 -3.91 -5.08 -3.56
N ARG A 556 -3.31 -5.43 -2.41
CA ARG A 556 -3.92 -5.21 -1.10
C ARG A 556 -3.96 -3.72 -0.77
N GLN A 557 -5.14 -3.24 -0.40
CA GLN A 557 -5.36 -1.85 0.02
C GLN A 557 -4.96 -1.66 1.50
N VAL A 558 -4.49 -0.46 1.82
CA VAL A 558 -4.21 -0.03 3.20
C VAL A 558 -5.29 0.92 3.69
N ARG A 559 -5.66 0.87 4.96
CA ARG A 559 -6.61 1.79 5.58
C ARG A 559 -5.92 2.58 6.70
N VAL A 560 -5.77 3.89 6.50
CA VAL A 560 -5.11 4.81 7.44
C VAL A 560 -5.83 6.17 7.47
N PRO A 561 -5.72 6.95 8.57
CA PRO A 561 -6.23 8.31 8.64
C PRO A 561 -5.48 9.29 7.75
N ASP A 562 -6.25 10.09 7.01
CA ASP A 562 -5.75 11.16 6.16
C ASP A 562 -5.39 12.44 6.95
N ALA A 563 -5.04 13.49 6.21
CA ALA A 563 -4.80 14.83 6.75
C ALA A 563 -6.04 15.49 7.38
N ASP A 564 -7.23 14.91 7.30
CA ASP A 564 -8.42 15.35 8.04
C ASP A 564 -8.76 14.42 9.22
N GLY A 565 -7.95 13.38 9.46
CA GLY A 565 -8.17 12.39 10.51
C GLY A 565 -9.19 11.30 10.14
N VAL A 566 -9.79 11.35 8.96
CA VAL A 566 -10.74 10.33 8.50
C VAL A 566 -9.98 9.15 7.92
N SER A 567 -10.32 7.95 8.37
CA SER A 567 -9.69 6.71 7.90
C SER A 567 -10.24 6.32 6.53
N ARG A 568 -9.38 6.31 5.50
CA ARG A 568 -9.76 5.95 4.12
C ARG A 568 -8.93 4.79 3.61
N ARG A 569 -9.46 4.11 2.59
CA ARG A 569 -8.73 3.06 1.87
C ARG A 569 -7.84 3.71 0.82
N HIS A 570 -6.56 3.37 0.84
CA HIS A 570 -5.58 3.76 -0.16
C HIS A 570 -5.15 2.53 -0.96
N THR A 571 -5.07 2.72 -2.27
CA THR A 571 -4.60 1.72 -3.23
C THR A 571 -3.14 1.98 -3.56
N ASN A 572 -2.40 0.94 -3.96
CA ASN A 572 -1.03 1.09 -4.43
C ASN A 572 -0.96 2.16 -5.54
N PRO A 573 -0.24 3.27 -5.33
CA PRO A 573 -0.25 4.40 -6.27
C PRO A 573 0.30 4.03 -7.65
N ARG A 574 1.12 2.97 -7.75
CA ARG A 574 1.64 2.44 -9.01
C ARG A 574 0.55 1.80 -9.84
N LEU A 575 -0.26 0.95 -9.21
CA LEU A 575 -1.40 0.30 -9.87
C LEU A 575 -2.46 1.35 -10.23
N LEU A 576 -2.70 2.32 -9.36
CA LEU A 576 -3.62 3.42 -9.65
C LEU A 576 -3.15 4.27 -10.84
N ALA A 577 -1.83 4.50 -10.97
CA ALA A 577 -1.28 5.21 -12.12
C ALA A 577 -1.52 4.48 -13.44
N ILE A 578 -1.46 3.13 -13.45
CA ILE A 578 -1.80 2.32 -14.63
C ILE A 578 -3.30 2.29 -14.87
N ALA A 579 -4.10 2.12 -13.82
CA ALA A 579 -5.55 2.11 -13.92
C ALA A 579 -6.10 3.39 -14.58
N ARG A 580 -5.52 4.55 -14.27
CA ARG A 580 -5.90 5.84 -14.86
C ARG A 580 -5.57 5.97 -16.35
N GLN A 581 -4.63 5.17 -16.86
CA GLN A 581 -4.28 5.17 -18.28
C GLN A 581 -5.20 4.26 -19.11
N ILE A 582 -5.98 3.38 -18.46
CA ILE A 582 -6.90 2.46 -19.12
C ILE A 582 -8.23 3.18 -19.32
N PRO A 583 -8.61 3.56 -20.55
CA PRO A 583 -9.89 4.19 -20.79
C PRO A 583 -11.00 3.19 -20.50
N ARG A 584 -11.97 3.62 -19.69
CA ARG A 584 -13.12 2.80 -19.34
C ARG A 584 -14.05 2.65 -20.55
N GLY A 585 -14.49 1.43 -20.83
CA GLY A 585 -15.37 1.08 -21.95
C GLY A 585 -16.72 1.81 -21.91
N ARG A 586 -17.40 1.88 -23.04
CA ARG A 586 -18.71 2.52 -23.19
C ARG A 586 -19.82 1.59 -22.71
N ILE A 587 -20.88 2.18 -22.18
CA ILE A 587 -22.15 1.47 -21.95
C ILE A 587 -23.09 1.93 -23.06
N LEU A 588 -23.60 0.97 -23.84
CA LEU A 588 -24.44 1.20 -25.00
C LEU A 588 -25.83 0.61 -24.77
N ASP A 589 -26.83 1.22 -25.39
CA ASP A 589 -28.16 0.64 -25.53
C ASP A 589 -28.16 -0.47 -26.60
N ARG A 590 -29.29 -1.16 -26.79
CA ARG A 590 -29.41 -2.28 -27.75
C ARG A 590 -29.17 -1.89 -29.21
N SER A 591 -29.31 -0.59 -29.53
CA SER A 591 -29.19 0.02 -30.86
C SER A 591 -27.86 0.76 -31.06
N GLY A 592 -26.98 0.76 -30.06
CA GLY A 592 -25.67 1.41 -30.10
C GLY A 592 -25.64 2.86 -29.61
N ILE A 593 -26.73 3.38 -29.05
CA ILE A 593 -26.78 4.71 -28.42
C ILE A 593 -25.97 4.70 -27.13
N VAL A 594 -25.14 5.73 -26.94
CA VAL A 594 -24.27 5.84 -25.77
C VAL A 594 -25.06 6.20 -24.51
N LEU A 595 -25.01 5.33 -23.52
CA LEU A 595 -25.57 5.55 -22.18
C LEU A 595 -24.52 6.11 -21.22
N ALA A 596 -23.25 5.68 -21.36
CA ALA A 596 -22.10 6.22 -20.64
C ALA A 596 -20.81 6.08 -21.45
N GLU A 597 -19.94 7.08 -21.39
CA GLU A 597 -18.63 7.05 -22.06
C GLU A 597 -17.57 7.86 -21.32
N THR A 598 -16.31 7.69 -21.70
CA THR A 598 -15.20 8.43 -21.11
C THR A 598 -14.74 9.50 -22.09
N SER A 599 -14.74 10.77 -21.67
CA SER A 599 -14.26 11.89 -22.49
C SER A 599 -12.76 11.77 -22.77
N LYS A 600 -12.26 12.55 -23.74
CA LYS A 600 -10.80 12.71 -23.98
C LYS A 600 -10.05 13.22 -22.75
N SER A 601 -10.71 13.98 -21.87
CA SER A 601 -10.15 14.46 -20.61
C SER A 601 -10.19 13.43 -19.48
N GLY A 602 -10.68 12.21 -19.74
CA GLY A 602 -10.80 11.14 -18.74
C GLY A 602 -12.02 11.27 -17.83
N ARG A 603 -12.89 12.26 -18.05
CA ARG A 603 -14.14 12.42 -17.28
C ARG A 603 -15.18 11.42 -17.78
N ARG A 604 -15.83 10.72 -16.86
CA ARG A 604 -16.99 9.88 -17.19
C ARG A 604 -18.20 10.75 -17.51
N LEU A 605 -18.82 10.53 -18.66
CA LEU A 605 -19.96 11.27 -19.18
C LEU A 605 -21.20 10.36 -19.21
N TYR A 606 -22.36 10.96 -18.93
CA TYR A 606 -23.65 10.30 -18.88
C TYR A 606 -24.64 11.08 -19.76
N PRO A 607 -24.64 10.89 -21.10
CA PRO A 607 -25.34 11.77 -22.03
C PRO A 607 -26.86 11.87 -21.81
N LEU A 608 -27.48 10.81 -21.25
CA LEU A 608 -28.92 10.74 -21.02
C LEU A 608 -29.34 11.14 -19.59
N GLY A 609 -28.38 11.53 -18.74
CA GLY A 609 -28.60 12.08 -17.41
C GLY A 609 -29.61 11.31 -16.55
N ALA A 610 -30.62 12.02 -16.05
CA ALA A 610 -31.62 11.46 -15.14
C ALA A 610 -32.49 10.35 -15.76
N MET A 611 -32.59 10.26 -17.08
CA MET A 611 -33.39 9.25 -17.76
C MET A 611 -32.85 7.83 -17.52
N THR A 612 -31.54 7.69 -17.33
CA THR A 612 -30.86 6.40 -17.12
C THR A 612 -30.09 6.34 -15.80
N GLY A 613 -30.16 7.40 -14.98
CA GLY A 613 -29.29 7.60 -13.83
C GLY A 613 -29.23 6.45 -12.83
N HIS A 614 -30.38 5.87 -12.46
CA HIS A 614 -30.44 4.73 -11.54
C HIS A 614 -30.04 3.38 -12.15
N LEU A 615 -30.06 3.26 -13.48
CA LEU A 615 -29.68 2.04 -14.18
C LEU A 615 -28.17 2.05 -14.44
N VAL A 616 -27.70 3.09 -15.15
CA VAL A 616 -26.30 3.26 -15.48
C VAL A 616 -25.46 3.46 -14.22
N GLY A 617 -25.94 4.31 -13.31
CA GLY A 617 -25.22 4.68 -12.09
C GLY A 617 -24.08 5.66 -12.35
N TYR A 618 -23.15 5.72 -11.39
CA TYR A 618 -21.96 6.56 -11.44
C TYR A 618 -20.73 5.80 -10.96
N VAL A 619 -19.53 6.27 -11.31
CA VAL A 619 -18.24 5.65 -10.97
C VAL A 619 -17.44 6.38 -9.89
N ASP A 620 -17.72 7.66 -9.64
CA ASP A 620 -16.89 8.51 -8.78
C ASP A 620 -16.92 8.03 -7.31
N GLU A 621 -15.75 7.66 -6.79
CA GLU A 621 -15.57 7.19 -5.40
C GLU A 621 -15.87 8.29 -4.37
N ALA A 622 -15.70 9.58 -4.72
CA ALA A 622 -15.99 10.70 -3.81
C ALA A 622 -17.48 10.81 -3.46
N VAL A 623 -18.34 10.22 -4.28
CA VAL A 623 -19.80 10.12 -4.08
C VAL A 623 -20.25 8.67 -3.82
N GLY A 624 -19.33 7.78 -3.47
CA GLY A 624 -19.64 6.39 -3.09
C GLY A 624 -19.85 5.42 -4.26
N GLY A 625 -19.36 5.75 -5.46
CA GLY A 625 -19.36 4.85 -6.62
C GLY A 625 -18.27 3.75 -6.53
N PRO A 626 -18.30 2.76 -7.44
CA PRO A 626 -19.27 2.59 -8.52
C PRO A 626 -20.61 1.98 -8.10
N VAL A 627 -21.71 2.30 -8.79
CA VAL A 627 -23.06 1.72 -8.62
C VAL A 627 -23.74 1.43 -9.97
N GLY A 628 -24.89 0.74 -9.97
CA GLY A 628 -25.64 0.44 -11.21
C GLY A 628 -24.84 -0.43 -12.20
N PHE A 629 -25.03 -0.20 -13.50
CA PHE A 629 -24.29 -0.87 -14.57
C PHE A 629 -22.79 -0.59 -14.51
N GLU A 630 -22.37 0.58 -14.01
CA GLU A 630 -20.95 0.87 -13.78
C GLU A 630 -20.31 -0.10 -12.77
N ALA A 631 -21.06 -0.54 -11.75
CA ALA A 631 -20.59 -1.58 -10.84
C ALA A 631 -20.75 -2.97 -11.43
N GLN A 632 -21.94 -3.28 -11.97
CA GLN A 632 -22.31 -4.61 -12.45
C GLN A 632 -21.38 -5.10 -13.57
N PHE A 633 -21.03 -4.24 -14.52
CA PHE A 633 -20.13 -4.56 -15.63
C PHE A 633 -18.71 -4.00 -15.41
N GLY A 634 -18.37 -3.69 -14.16
CA GLY A 634 -17.10 -3.06 -13.80
C GLY A 634 -15.84 -3.80 -14.30
N PRO A 635 -15.76 -5.14 -14.25
CA PRO A 635 -14.62 -5.88 -14.79
C PRO A 635 -14.41 -5.68 -16.29
N GLU A 636 -15.47 -5.78 -17.11
CA GLU A 636 -15.39 -5.56 -18.56
C GLU A 636 -15.07 -4.10 -18.86
N LEU A 637 -15.79 -3.17 -18.24
CA LEU A 637 -15.65 -1.74 -18.47
C LEU A 637 -14.25 -1.24 -18.08
N ARG A 638 -13.59 -1.83 -17.08
CA ARG A 638 -12.23 -1.46 -16.68
C ARG A 638 -11.14 -2.20 -17.46
N GLY A 639 -11.46 -3.33 -18.09
CA GLY A 639 -10.46 -4.20 -18.72
C GLY A 639 -9.63 -5.03 -17.73
N TYR A 640 -10.01 -5.06 -16.44
CA TYR A 640 -9.36 -5.89 -15.43
C TYR A 640 -10.35 -6.30 -14.32
N ARG A 641 -10.21 -7.53 -13.81
CA ARG A 641 -11.09 -8.07 -12.76
C ARG A 641 -10.80 -7.46 -11.39
N ASP A 642 -9.54 -7.45 -10.99
CA ASP A 642 -9.06 -6.90 -9.73
C ASP A 642 -7.74 -6.14 -9.91
N LEU A 643 -7.29 -5.48 -8.84
CA LEU A 643 -6.05 -4.70 -8.85
C LEU A 643 -4.81 -5.55 -9.13
N SER A 644 -4.83 -6.86 -8.88
CA SER A 644 -3.67 -7.73 -9.14
C SER A 644 -3.40 -7.88 -10.63
N GLY A 645 -4.44 -7.81 -11.46
CA GLY A 645 -4.33 -7.79 -12.93
C GLY A 645 -3.59 -6.56 -13.49
N LEU A 646 -3.42 -5.50 -12.69
CA LEU A 646 -2.68 -4.30 -13.09
C LEU A 646 -1.17 -4.43 -12.86
N LEU A 647 -0.72 -5.38 -12.04
CA LEU A 647 0.70 -5.51 -11.70
C LEU A 647 1.56 -5.92 -12.91
N PRO A 648 1.15 -6.89 -13.76
CA PRO A 648 1.88 -7.19 -14.99
C PRO A 648 1.97 -5.98 -15.93
N LEU A 649 0.90 -5.18 -16.02
CA LEU A 649 0.88 -3.97 -16.84
C LEU A 649 1.86 -2.91 -16.30
N TRP A 650 1.93 -2.72 -14.98
CA TRP A 650 2.93 -1.84 -14.36
C TRP A 650 4.36 -2.24 -14.70
N ARG A 651 4.65 -3.55 -14.71
CA ARG A 651 5.99 -4.07 -15.04
C ARG A 651 6.31 -3.95 -16.53
N GLY A 652 5.29 -4.05 -17.39
CA GLY A 652 5.44 -3.94 -18.84
C GLY A 652 5.38 -2.51 -19.39
N LYS A 653 4.99 -1.51 -18.59
CA LYS A 653 4.63 -0.15 -19.06
C LYS A 653 5.69 0.57 -19.91
N ASP A 654 6.97 0.25 -19.69
CA ASP A 654 8.10 0.89 -20.35
C ASP A 654 8.63 0.07 -21.55
N LEU A 655 8.01 -1.08 -21.85
CA LEU A 655 8.37 -1.88 -23.02
C LEU A 655 7.85 -1.19 -24.30
N PRO A 656 8.61 -1.20 -25.41
CA PRO A 656 8.17 -0.59 -26.68
C PRO A 656 6.84 -1.16 -27.20
N SER A 657 6.59 -2.44 -26.92
CA SER A 657 5.37 -3.17 -27.29
C SER A 657 4.19 -2.90 -26.36
N PHE A 658 4.38 -2.17 -25.26
CA PHE A 658 3.29 -1.89 -24.32
C PHE A 658 2.23 -1.02 -24.97
N ARG A 659 1.00 -1.51 -24.90
CA ARG A 659 -0.20 -0.75 -25.20
C ARG A 659 -1.13 -0.94 -24.01
N PRO A 660 -1.57 0.14 -23.34
CA PRO A 660 -2.51 -0.02 -22.24
C PRO A 660 -3.77 -0.70 -22.79
N PRO A 661 -4.32 -1.70 -22.09
CA PRO A 661 -5.57 -2.30 -22.51
C PRO A 661 -6.67 -1.25 -22.48
N HIS A 662 -7.72 -1.47 -23.27
CA HIS A 662 -8.94 -0.69 -23.21
C HIS A 662 -10.02 -1.48 -22.47
N GLY A 663 -10.86 -0.76 -21.72
CA GLY A 663 -12.11 -1.32 -21.23
C GLY A 663 -12.98 -1.76 -22.40
N GLN A 664 -13.70 -2.87 -22.21
CA GLN A 664 -14.61 -3.39 -23.23
C GLN A 664 -15.94 -2.64 -23.18
N ASP A 665 -16.51 -2.39 -24.36
CA ASP A 665 -17.85 -1.83 -24.47
C ASP A 665 -18.89 -2.88 -24.08
N VAL A 666 -19.93 -2.44 -23.38
CA VAL A 666 -21.04 -3.29 -22.93
C VAL A 666 -22.33 -2.84 -23.58
N VAL A 667 -22.98 -3.77 -24.27
CA VAL A 667 -24.29 -3.55 -24.90
C VAL A 667 -25.39 -4.06 -23.97
N THR A 668 -26.22 -3.14 -23.51
CA THR A 668 -27.38 -3.44 -22.65
C THR A 668 -28.60 -3.81 -23.51
N SER A 669 -29.63 -4.38 -22.87
CA SER A 669 -30.93 -4.64 -23.52
C SER A 669 -31.82 -3.40 -23.63
N LEU A 670 -31.46 -2.30 -22.95
CA LEU A 670 -32.26 -1.08 -22.93
C LEU A 670 -32.41 -0.52 -24.34
N ASP A 671 -33.60 0.01 -24.63
CA ASP A 671 -33.84 0.85 -25.79
C ASP A 671 -33.94 2.29 -25.32
N ALA A 672 -32.98 3.13 -25.71
CA ALA A 672 -32.91 4.50 -25.22
C ALA A 672 -34.14 5.34 -25.63
N ARG A 673 -34.80 5.02 -26.75
CA ARG A 673 -36.00 5.71 -27.21
C ARG A 673 -37.20 5.32 -26.36
N LEU A 674 -37.39 4.03 -26.08
CA LEU A 674 -38.44 3.57 -25.17
C LEU A 674 -38.22 4.05 -23.74
N GLN A 675 -36.98 4.02 -23.25
CA GLN A 675 -36.61 4.58 -21.95
C GLN A 675 -36.99 6.07 -21.86
N GLY A 676 -36.70 6.85 -22.91
CA GLY A 676 -37.06 8.27 -22.97
C GLY A 676 -38.56 8.53 -23.03
N ALA A 677 -39.28 7.78 -23.86
CA ALA A 677 -40.75 7.87 -23.93
C ALA A 677 -41.40 7.51 -22.58
N ALA A 678 -40.97 6.42 -21.93
CA ALA A 678 -41.46 6.02 -20.61
C ALA A 678 -41.11 7.04 -19.53
N PHE A 679 -39.91 7.62 -19.56
CA PHE A 679 -39.48 8.65 -18.61
C PHE A 679 -40.31 9.93 -18.76
N ALA A 680 -40.53 10.39 -19.99
CA ALA A 680 -41.35 11.57 -20.29
C ALA A 680 -42.82 11.34 -19.89
N ALA A 681 -43.39 10.17 -20.19
CA ALA A 681 -44.75 9.81 -19.79
C ALA A 681 -44.91 9.79 -18.26
N LEU A 682 -43.98 9.16 -17.55
CA LEU A 682 -44.02 9.09 -16.09
C LEU A 682 -43.90 10.49 -15.47
N THR A 683 -42.86 11.24 -15.84
CA THR A 683 -42.57 12.56 -15.25
C THR A 683 -43.59 13.63 -15.65
N GLY A 684 -44.14 13.59 -16.87
CA GLY A 684 -45.17 14.52 -17.33
C GLY A 684 -46.52 14.38 -16.60
N GLY A 685 -46.77 13.23 -15.97
CA GLY A 685 -47.93 12.97 -15.11
C GLY A 685 -47.68 13.23 -13.62
N MET A 686 -46.42 13.22 -13.17
CA MET A 686 -46.08 13.53 -11.78
C MET A 686 -46.49 14.97 -11.43
N GLY A 687 -46.95 15.18 -10.19
CA GLY A 687 -47.42 16.49 -9.72
C GLY A 687 -48.86 16.82 -10.12
N LYS A 688 -49.39 16.25 -11.21
CA LYS A 688 -50.79 16.42 -11.65
C LYS A 688 -51.73 15.46 -10.93
N ILE A 689 -51.25 14.28 -10.57
CA ILE A 689 -52.04 13.27 -9.85
C ILE A 689 -51.98 13.59 -8.36
N GLN A 690 -53.13 13.83 -7.73
CA GLN A 690 -53.24 14.07 -6.29
C GLN A 690 -53.54 12.77 -5.53
N ASN A 691 -53.00 12.65 -4.32
CA ASN A 691 -53.39 11.59 -3.41
C ASN A 691 -54.84 11.84 -2.94
N ARG A 692 -55.73 10.88 -3.16
CA ARG A 692 -57.16 11.01 -2.82
C ARG A 692 -57.42 11.32 -1.33
N ARG A 693 -56.57 10.84 -0.42
CA ARG A 693 -56.70 11.08 1.03
C ARG A 693 -55.94 12.31 1.51
N SER A 694 -54.69 12.48 1.10
CA SER A 694 -53.84 13.57 1.61
C SER A 694 -53.84 14.84 0.75
N GLN A 695 -54.47 14.80 -0.43
CA GLN A 695 -54.48 15.86 -1.45
C GLN A 695 -53.09 16.33 -1.93
N ARG A 696 -52.02 15.67 -1.46
CA ARG A 696 -50.64 15.97 -1.86
C ARG A 696 -50.36 15.44 -3.27
N PRO A 697 -49.59 16.17 -4.09
CA PRO A 697 -49.19 15.71 -5.41
C PRO A 697 -48.35 14.42 -5.32
N LYS A 698 -48.66 13.44 -6.16
CA LYS A 698 -47.84 12.23 -6.33
C LYS A 698 -46.63 12.57 -7.19
N ARG A 699 -45.45 12.33 -6.63
CA ARG A 699 -44.15 12.58 -7.27
C ARG A 699 -43.28 11.33 -7.38
N ARG A 700 -43.82 10.19 -6.96
CA ARG A 700 -43.12 8.91 -6.85
C ARG A 700 -43.76 7.88 -7.75
N GLY A 701 -42.96 7.18 -8.56
CA GLY A 701 -43.45 6.13 -9.44
C GLY A 701 -42.33 5.43 -10.20
N ALA A 702 -42.69 4.37 -10.92
CA ALA A 702 -41.80 3.63 -11.79
C ALA A 702 -42.58 3.01 -12.95
N VAL A 703 -41.88 2.75 -14.06
CA VAL A 703 -42.41 1.98 -15.20
C VAL A 703 -41.34 0.99 -15.63
N VAL A 704 -41.75 -0.24 -15.91
CA VAL A 704 -40.88 -1.29 -16.47
C VAL A 704 -41.53 -1.80 -17.74
N MET A 705 -40.72 -1.95 -18.79
CA MET A 705 -41.09 -2.58 -20.05
C MET A 705 -40.04 -3.64 -20.36
N LEU A 706 -40.49 -4.84 -20.70
CA LEU A 706 -39.62 -5.95 -21.03
C LEU A 706 -40.22 -6.75 -22.19
N ASP A 707 -39.34 -7.36 -22.97
CA ASP A 707 -39.68 -8.27 -24.05
C ASP A 707 -40.13 -9.61 -23.48
N ALA A 708 -41.36 -10.02 -23.81
CA ALA A 708 -41.99 -11.16 -23.15
C ALA A 708 -41.30 -12.50 -23.48
N GLU A 709 -40.78 -12.65 -24.70
CA GLU A 709 -40.16 -13.90 -25.16
C GLU A 709 -38.74 -14.05 -24.64
N THR A 710 -37.97 -12.95 -24.62
CA THR A 710 -36.54 -12.98 -24.32
C THR A 710 -36.19 -12.61 -22.87
N GLY A 711 -37.13 -11.96 -22.16
CA GLY A 711 -36.89 -11.38 -20.83
C GLY A 711 -35.98 -10.14 -20.85
N GLN A 712 -35.69 -9.58 -22.02
CA GLN A 712 -34.85 -8.39 -22.12
C GLN A 712 -35.59 -7.16 -21.58
N VAL A 713 -35.02 -6.49 -20.58
CA VAL A 713 -35.60 -5.25 -20.05
C VAL A 713 -35.30 -4.13 -21.03
N LEU A 714 -36.35 -3.56 -21.63
CA LEU A 714 -36.27 -2.52 -22.65
C LEU A 714 -36.30 -1.13 -22.05
N ALA A 715 -37.08 -0.94 -20.99
CA ALA A 715 -37.10 0.28 -20.21
C ALA A 715 -37.36 -0.01 -18.73
N ALA A 716 -36.68 0.72 -17.84
CA ALA A 716 -36.93 0.70 -16.40
C ALA A 716 -36.69 2.11 -15.84
N VAL A 717 -37.77 2.87 -15.69
CA VAL A 717 -37.73 4.28 -15.28
C VAL A 717 -38.24 4.43 -13.85
N THR A 718 -37.70 5.43 -13.15
CA THR A 718 -38.07 5.76 -11.76
C THR A 718 -38.23 7.27 -11.64
N SER A 719 -39.12 7.70 -10.76
CA SER A 719 -39.32 9.10 -10.39
C SER A 719 -39.49 9.24 -8.87
N PRO A 720 -38.86 10.24 -8.23
CA PRO A 720 -37.82 11.10 -8.80
C PRO A 720 -36.56 10.31 -9.21
N SER A 721 -35.77 10.91 -10.10
CA SER A 721 -34.48 10.40 -10.57
C SER A 721 -33.40 11.47 -10.39
N PHE A 722 -32.13 11.12 -10.63
CA PHE A 722 -31.00 12.05 -10.54
C PHE A 722 -30.08 11.92 -11.76
N ASP A 723 -29.41 13.01 -12.14
CA ASP A 723 -28.39 12.99 -13.18
C ASP A 723 -27.01 12.61 -12.58
N PRO A 724 -26.43 11.45 -12.95
CA PRO A 724 -25.12 11.03 -12.48
C PRO A 724 -23.99 12.01 -12.81
N GLY A 725 -24.08 12.73 -13.94
CA GLY A 725 -23.07 13.69 -14.39
C GLY A 725 -23.02 14.97 -13.56
N SER A 726 -24.07 15.24 -12.78
CA SER A 726 -24.20 16.43 -11.93
C SER A 726 -23.89 16.17 -10.44
N LEU A 727 -23.56 14.92 -10.08
CA LEU A 727 -23.30 14.54 -8.70
C LEU A 727 -21.98 15.11 -8.19
N THR A 728 -22.06 15.73 -7.01
CA THR A 728 -20.91 16.16 -6.21
C THR A 728 -21.12 15.68 -4.78
N PRO A 729 -20.08 15.60 -3.93
CA PRO A 729 -20.25 15.20 -2.53
C PRO A 729 -21.32 16.01 -1.80
N LYS A 730 -21.38 17.33 -2.06
CA LYS A 730 -22.42 18.23 -1.52
C LYS A 730 -23.81 17.89 -2.04
N ARG A 731 -23.95 17.65 -3.35
CA ARG A 731 -25.26 17.29 -3.94
C ARG A 731 -25.74 15.94 -3.44
N LEU A 732 -24.85 14.97 -3.29
CA LEU A 732 -25.20 13.67 -2.73
C LEU A 732 -25.66 13.77 -1.27
N GLN A 733 -25.02 14.62 -0.46
CA GLN A 733 -25.49 14.90 0.91
C GLN A 733 -26.92 15.45 0.91
N VAL A 734 -27.26 16.36 0.00
CA VAL A 734 -28.63 16.88 -0.13
C VAL A 734 -29.61 15.76 -0.52
N LEU A 735 -29.26 14.93 -1.49
CA LEU A 735 -30.10 13.80 -1.92
C LEU A 735 -30.28 12.75 -0.80
N ASN A 736 -29.26 12.52 0.02
CA ASN A 736 -29.31 11.62 1.17
C ASN A 736 -30.10 12.21 2.35
N ALA A 737 -30.05 13.52 2.55
CA ALA A 737 -30.83 14.19 3.59
C ALA A 737 -32.34 14.09 3.34
N ASP A 738 -32.74 13.94 2.08
CA ASP A 738 -34.11 13.66 1.63
C ASP A 738 -35.16 14.51 2.35
N LEU A 739 -34.94 15.82 2.39
CA LEU A 739 -35.77 16.77 3.16
C LEU A 739 -37.25 16.75 2.73
N ASP A 740 -37.53 16.33 1.50
CA ASP A 740 -38.87 16.25 0.92
C ASP A 740 -39.52 14.85 1.11
N ASN A 741 -38.83 13.90 1.75
CA ASN A 741 -39.22 12.48 1.90
C ASN A 741 -39.61 11.82 0.56
N GLU A 742 -38.84 12.13 -0.49
CA GLU A 742 -39.05 11.63 -1.84
C GLU A 742 -38.09 10.50 -2.22
N TYR A 743 -37.11 10.17 -1.40
CA TYR A 743 -36.11 9.11 -1.58
C TYR A 743 -35.57 9.04 -3.02
N PRO A 744 -34.88 10.08 -3.51
CA PRO A 744 -34.46 10.20 -4.91
C PRO A 744 -33.33 9.26 -5.32
N LEU A 745 -32.71 8.54 -4.38
CA LEU A 745 -31.65 7.57 -4.67
C LEU A 745 -32.17 6.13 -4.81
N ILE A 746 -33.43 5.85 -4.43
CA ILE A 746 -34.04 4.52 -4.56
C ILE A 746 -34.43 4.26 -6.02
N ASN A 747 -33.90 3.19 -6.61
CA ASN A 747 -34.40 2.70 -7.88
C ASN A 747 -35.72 1.95 -7.67
N ARG A 748 -36.84 2.65 -7.89
CA ARG A 748 -38.17 2.13 -7.64
C ARG A 748 -38.59 1.00 -8.57
N ALA A 749 -38.02 0.94 -9.77
CA ALA A 749 -38.37 -0.06 -10.76
C ALA A 749 -37.87 -1.46 -10.39
N ILE A 750 -36.69 -1.56 -9.77
CA ILE A 750 -35.99 -2.84 -9.55
C ILE A 750 -35.63 -3.13 -8.09
N SER A 751 -35.61 -2.12 -7.22
CA SER A 751 -35.21 -2.27 -5.80
C SER A 751 -36.25 -1.78 -4.81
N GLY A 752 -37.26 -1.03 -5.27
CA GLY A 752 -38.40 -0.61 -4.45
C GLY A 752 -39.43 -1.72 -4.34
N TYR A 753 -39.80 -2.07 -3.10
CA TYR A 753 -40.80 -3.08 -2.80
C TYR A 753 -42.11 -2.41 -2.39
N TYR A 754 -43.21 -2.74 -3.07
CA TYR A 754 -44.52 -2.15 -2.86
C TYR A 754 -45.59 -3.25 -2.75
N PRO A 755 -46.70 -3.00 -2.05
CA PRO A 755 -47.87 -3.86 -2.13
C PRO A 755 -48.35 -3.91 -3.59
N PRO A 756 -48.40 -5.10 -4.23
CA PRO A 756 -48.79 -5.22 -5.63
C PRO A 756 -50.31 -5.02 -5.84
N GLY A 757 -51.13 -5.21 -4.80
CA GLY A 757 -52.58 -5.07 -4.86
C GLY A 757 -53.19 -5.96 -5.95
N SER A 758 -54.24 -5.47 -6.61
CA SER A 758 -55.00 -6.24 -7.61
C SER A 758 -54.17 -6.80 -8.77
N THR A 759 -53.00 -6.22 -9.09
CA THR A 759 -52.12 -6.79 -10.13
C THR A 759 -51.57 -8.18 -9.75
N PHE A 760 -51.52 -8.49 -8.45
CA PHE A 760 -51.07 -9.77 -7.92
C PHE A 760 -52.05 -10.92 -8.15
N LYS A 761 -53.34 -10.60 -8.38
CA LYS A 761 -54.40 -11.57 -8.63
C LYS A 761 -54.07 -12.50 -9.80
N ILE A 762 -53.34 -12.01 -10.80
CA ILE A 762 -52.84 -12.81 -11.93
C ILE A 762 -51.92 -13.94 -11.44
N ALA A 763 -51.03 -13.67 -10.49
CA ALA A 763 -50.16 -14.69 -9.92
C ALA A 763 -50.94 -15.73 -9.10
N VAL A 764 -52.00 -15.31 -8.41
CA VAL A 764 -52.87 -16.21 -7.64
C VAL A 764 -53.73 -17.07 -8.56
N ALA A 765 -54.31 -16.49 -9.62
CA ALA A 765 -55.00 -17.22 -10.68
C ALA A 765 -54.10 -18.29 -11.32
N ALA A 766 -52.86 -17.90 -11.64
CA ALA A 766 -51.87 -18.82 -12.21
C ALA A 766 -51.49 -19.96 -11.24
N ALA A 767 -51.48 -19.72 -9.93
CA ALA A 767 -51.25 -20.76 -8.94
C ALA A 767 -52.45 -21.71 -8.82
N LEU A 768 -53.67 -21.19 -8.93
CA LEU A 768 -54.91 -21.97 -8.86
C LEU A 768 -54.98 -23.03 -9.97
N PHE A 769 -54.53 -22.72 -11.19
CA PHE A 769 -54.43 -23.68 -12.31
C PHE A 769 -53.49 -24.88 -12.05
N LYS A 770 -52.68 -24.84 -10.99
CA LYS A 770 -51.85 -25.99 -10.58
C LYS A 770 -52.50 -26.88 -9.54
N THR A 771 -53.74 -26.57 -9.16
CA THR A 771 -54.56 -27.40 -8.30
C THR A 771 -55.66 -28.08 -9.12
N ASP A 772 -56.38 -29.01 -8.50
CA ASP A 772 -57.61 -29.60 -9.03
C ASP A 772 -58.79 -28.61 -9.07
N ARG A 773 -58.59 -27.34 -8.67
CA ARG A 773 -59.59 -26.28 -8.59
C ARG A 773 -59.47 -25.23 -9.70
N ALA A 774 -59.01 -25.59 -10.88
CA ALA A 774 -58.88 -24.69 -12.02
C ALA A 774 -60.21 -23.98 -12.42
N ASP A 775 -61.35 -24.64 -12.19
CA ASP A 775 -62.70 -24.12 -12.45
C ASP A 775 -63.40 -23.60 -11.19
N PHE A 776 -62.63 -23.08 -10.23
CA PHE A 776 -63.17 -22.48 -9.01
C PHE A 776 -64.18 -21.37 -9.35
N THR A 777 -65.31 -21.38 -8.65
CA THR A 777 -66.32 -20.33 -8.70
C THR A 777 -66.62 -19.84 -7.30
N TYR A 778 -67.00 -18.57 -7.17
CA TYR A 778 -67.39 -17.98 -5.91
C TYR A 778 -68.56 -17.02 -6.13
N THR A 779 -69.60 -17.14 -5.29
CA THR A 779 -70.75 -16.22 -5.36
C THR A 779 -70.47 -14.96 -4.55
N CYS A 780 -70.16 -13.85 -5.25
CA CYS A 780 -69.90 -12.58 -4.60
C CYS A 780 -71.20 -11.79 -4.36
N ARG A 781 -71.65 -11.77 -3.10
CA ARG A 781 -72.89 -11.06 -2.71
C ARG A 781 -72.65 -9.67 -2.10
N HIS A 782 -71.39 -9.28 -1.83
CA HIS A 782 -70.97 -8.09 -1.07
C HIS A 782 -71.65 -7.86 0.29
N THR A 783 -72.51 -8.77 0.76
CA THR A 783 -73.18 -8.74 2.06
C THR A 783 -72.36 -9.43 3.15
N ASP A 784 -71.57 -10.45 2.78
CA ASP A 784 -70.62 -11.12 3.66
C ASP A 784 -69.18 -10.80 3.22
N THR A 785 -68.65 -9.73 3.81
CA THR A 785 -67.30 -9.23 3.52
C THR A 785 -66.26 -9.81 4.48
N ASN A 786 -66.66 -10.72 5.36
CA ASN A 786 -65.76 -11.36 6.32
C ASN A 786 -65.32 -12.71 5.76
N VAL A 787 -64.02 -12.86 5.54
CA VAL A 787 -63.44 -14.15 5.17
C VAL A 787 -63.00 -14.85 6.46
N ILE A 788 -63.65 -15.98 6.78
CA ILE A 788 -63.28 -16.81 7.92
C ILE A 788 -62.16 -17.76 7.48
N TRP A 789 -61.04 -17.72 8.21
CA TRP A 789 -59.89 -18.59 7.97
C TRP A 789 -59.29 -19.02 9.31
N ASP A 790 -59.36 -20.32 9.60
CA ASP A 790 -58.79 -20.93 10.80
C ASP A 790 -57.30 -21.23 10.57
N ALA A 791 -56.48 -20.19 10.67
CA ALA A 791 -55.05 -20.31 10.50
C ALA A 791 -54.39 -21.15 11.62
N PRO A 792 -53.33 -21.91 11.31
CA PRO A 792 -52.44 -22.49 12.31
C PRO A 792 -51.84 -21.41 13.24
N GLY A 793 -52.45 -21.19 14.40
CA GLY A 793 -52.05 -20.16 15.38
C GLY A 793 -53.15 -19.19 15.83
N GLY A 794 -54.38 -19.33 15.32
CA GLY A 794 -55.55 -18.54 15.72
C GLY A 794 -56.32 -18.01 14.50
N PRO A 795 -57.61 -17.66 14.64
CA PRO A 795 -58.43 -17.24 13.51
C PRO A 795 -57.91 -15.93 12.90
N TYR A 796 -57.98 -15.84 11.57
CA TYR A 796 -57.64 -14.63 10.83
C TYR A 796 -58.52 -13.44 11.28
N ALA A 797 -57.88 -12.30 11.56
CA ALA A 797 -58.49 -11.19 12.28
C ALA A 797 -58.76 -9.92 11.42
N ARG A 798 -58.92 -10.04 10.10
CA ARG A 798 -59.32 -8.88 9.27
C ARG A 798 -60.83 -8.89 9.00
N ARG A 799 -61.52 -7.88 9.53
CA ARG A 799 -62.93 -7.61 9.24
C ARG A 799 -63.03 -6.82 7.94
N ARG A 800 -63.93 -7.24 7.03
CA ARG A 800 -64.38 -6.46 5.85
C ARG A 800 -63.40 -6.35 4.67
N ILE A 801 -63.16 -7.46 3.96
CA ILE A 801 -62.59 -7.44 2.60
C ILE A 801 -63.67 -6.93 1.65
N VAL A 802 -63.42 -5.80 1.00
CA VAL A 802 -64.34 -5.12 0.07
C VAL A 802 -63.64 -4.82 -1.24
N ASP A 803 -64.41 -4.74 -2.31
CA ASP A 803 -63.97 -4.19 -3.59
C ASP A 803 -63.94 -2.65 -3.53
N ASP A 804 -63.75 -1.95 -4.65
CA ASP A 804 -63.62 -0.48 -4.62
C ASP A 804 -64.94 0.18 -4.18
N GLU A 805 -64.85 1.42 -3.66
CA GLU A 805 -66.02 2.17 -3.17
C GLU A 805 -67.05 2.39 -4.29
N GLY A 806 -68.10 1.57 -4.32
CA GLY A 806 -69.23 1.67 -5.26
C GLY A 806 -69.58 0.40 -6.04
N ASP A 807 -68.82 -0.68 -5.89
CA ASP A 807 -69.06 -1.93 -6.62
C ASP A 807 -70.34 -2.66 -6.16
N ARG A 808 -71.03 -3.30 -7.12
CA ARG A 808 -72.28 -4.08 -6.93
C ARG A 808 -71.96 -5.57 -6.84
N PRO A 809 -72.85 -6.41 -6.25
CA PRO A 809 -72.75 -7.87 -6.30
C PRO A 809 -72.39 -8.40 -7.69
N HIS A 810 -71.42 -9.31 -7.75
CA HIS A 810 -70.96 -9.94 -9.00
C HIS A 810 -71.60 -11.32 -9.25
N ASP A 811 -72.57 -11.71 -8.41
CA ASP A 811 -73.25 -13.02 -8.42
C ASP A 811 -72.28 -14.20 -8.51
N LEU A 812 -72.64 -15.32 -9.15
CA LEU A 812 -71.75 -16.47 -9.32
C LEU A 812 -70.61 -16.09 -10.26
N THR A 813 -69.44 -15.82 -9.70
CA THR A 813 -68.27 -15.33 -10.42
C THR A 813 -67.30 -16.48 -10.71
N ASN A 814 -67.01 -16.72 -11.98
CA ASN A 814 -65.89 -17.58 -12.41
C ASN A 814 -64.58 -16.77 -12.55
N LEU A 815 -63.45 -17.42 -12.83
CA LEU A 815 -62.15 -16.73 -12.93
C LEU A 815 -62.15 -15.56 -13.94
N THR A 816 -62.80 -15.73 -15.10
CA THR A 816 -62.84 -14.70 -16.15
C THR A 816 -63.62 -13.47 -15.68
N GLU A 817 -64.78 -13.68 -15.06
CA GLU A 817 -65.58 -12.61 -14.48
C GLU A 817 -64.85 -11.96 -13.29
N ALA A 818 -64.15 -12.75 -12.48
CA ALA A 818 -63.43 -12.26 -11.30
C ALA A 818 -62.22 -11.40 -11.66
N ILE A 819 -61.50 -11.74 -12.73
CA ILE A 819 -60.41 -10.91 -13.27
C ILE A 819 -61.01 -9.61 -13.86
N SER A 820 -62.09 -9.72 -14.64
CA SER A 820 -62.74 -8.58 -15.30
C SER A 820 -63.29 -7.56 -14.29
N ALA A 821 -63.96 -8.06 -13.24
CA ALA A 821 -64.48 -7.24 -12.15
C ALA A 821 -63.44 -6.93 -11.07
N SER A 822 -62.23 -7.50 -11.15
CA SER A 822 -61.20 -7.42 -10.12
C SER A 822 -61.74 -7.74 -8.70
N CYS A 823 -62.51 -8.82 -8.54
CA CYS A 823 -63.17 -9.12 -7.26
C CYS A 823 -62.20 -9.61 -6.17
N ASN A 824 -61.98 -8.82 -5.12
CA ASN A 824 -61.12 -9.14 -3.97
C ASN A 824 -61.61 -10.37 -3.21
N LEU A 825 -62.93 -10.52 -3.02
CA LEU A 825 -63.50 -11.66 -2.30
C LEU A 825 -63.24 -12.98 -3.05
N TYR A 826 -63.44 -13.01 -4.37
CA TYR A 826 -63.08 -14.17 -5.19
C TYR A 826 -61.61 -14.56 -4.98
N PHE A 827 -60.69 -13.61 -5.06
CA PHE A 827 -59.25 -13.89 -4.97
C PHE A 827 -58.76 -14.23 -3.56
N ALA A 828 -59.42 -13.71 -2.52
CA ALA A 828 -59.20 -14.15 -1.15
C ALA A 828 -59.58 -15.63 -1.00
N HIS A 829 -60.77 -16.03 -1.48
CA HIS A 829 -61.22 -17.41 -1.43
C HIS A 829 -60.45 -18.33 -2.39
N ALA A 830 -59.99 -17.84 -3.54
CA ALA A 830 -59.13 -18.59 -4.45
C ALA A 830 -57.77 -18.91 -3.81
N ALA A 831 -57.21 -17.99 -3.01
CA ALA A 831 -55.99 -18.26 -2.25
C ALA A 831 -56.22 -19.32 -1.17
N LEU A 832 -57.38 -19.30 -0.48
CA LEU A 832 -57.77 -20.35 0.46
C LEU A 832 -57.92 -21.71 -0.24
N ALA A 833 -58.56 -21.73 -1.42
CA ALA A 833 -58.72 -22.94 -2.23
C ALA A 833 -57.37 -23.49 -2.73
N THR A 834 -56.39 -22.62 -3.00
CA THR A 834 -55.02 -23.02 -3.39
C THR A 834 -54.21 -23.53 -2.19
N GLY A 835 -54.44 -22.95 -1.00
CA GLY A 835 -53.71 -23.25 0.23
C GLY A 835 -52.37 -22.50 0.36
N PRO A 836 -51.88 -22.29 1.60
CA PRO A 836 -50.75 -21.40 1.88
C PRO A 836 -49.42 -21.93 1.35
N LYS A 837 -49.17 -23.24 1.50
CA LYS A 837 -47.91 -23.88 1.06
C LYS A 837 -47.82 -23.98 -0.47
N PRO A 838 -48.81 -24.52 -1.21
CA PRO A 838 -48.75 -24.57 -2.68
C PRO A 838 -48.63 -23.18 -3.31
N LEU A 839 -49.36 -22.19 -2.79
CA LEU A 839 -49.27 -20.81 -3.28
C LEU A 839 -47.86 -20.24 -3.10
N ARG A 840 -47.28 -20.36 -1.89
CA ARG A 840 -45.93 -19.84 -1.61
C ARG A 840 -44.85 -20.52 -2.46
N GLU A 841 -44.92 -21.83 -2.62
CA GLU A 841 -43.98 -22.59 -3.47
C GLU A 841 -44.06 -22.12 -4.92
N GLN A 842 -45.27 -21.87 -5.43
CA GLN A 842 -45.47 -21.42 -6.79
C GLN A 842 -44.98 -19.98 -7.01
N LEU A 843 -45.24 -19.07 -6.05
CA LEU A 843 -44.68 -17.71 -6.06
C LEU A 843 -43.14 -17.70 -6.00
N ALA A 844 -42.52 -18.65 -5.29
CA ALA A 844 -41.07 -18.79 -5.29
C ALA A 844 -40.53 -19.14 -6.68
N ARG A 845 -41.26 -19.96 -7.45
CA ARG A 845 -40.92 -20.28 -8.84
C ARG A 845 -41.15 -19.09 -9.79
N TYR A 846 -42.05 -18.17 -9.44
CA TYR A 846 -42.21 -16.89 -10.13
C TYR A 846 -41.05 -15.91 -9.86
N GLY A 847 -40.18 -16.23 -8.90
CA GLY A 847 -38.92 -15.54 -8.66
C GLY A 847 -39.06 -14.21 -7.94
N PHE A 848 -40.09 -14.07 -7.10
CA PHE A 848 -40.15 -13.00 -6.11
C PHE A 848 -39.00 -13.15 -5.11
N ALA A 849 -38.18 -12.13 -4.98
CA ALA A 849 -37.00 -12.13 -4.13
C ALA A 849 -37.35 -12.02 -2.63
N ARG A 850 -38.50 -11.41 -2.29
CA ARG A 850 -38.95 -11.18 -0.92
C ARG A 850 -40.35 -11.71 -0.68
N LEU A 851 -40.47 -13.04 -0.51
CA LEU A 851 -41.72 -13.67 -0.12
C LEU A 851 -41.95 -13.61 1.39
N PRO A 852 -43.21 -13.45 1.85
CA PRO A 852 -43.58 -13.67 3.25
C PRO A 852 -43.16 -15.05 3.76
N SER A 853 -42.90 -15.14 5.07
CA SER A 853 -42.59 -16.41 5.73
C SER A 853 -43.79 -17.38 5.67
N GLN A 854 -43.56 -18.68 5.87
CA GLN A 854 -44.65 -19.66 5.88
C GLN A 854 -45.73 -19.28 6.91
N LYS A 855 -45.31 -18.90 8.12
CA LYS A 855 -46.22 -18.46 9.19
C LYS A 855 -47.11 -17.28 8.77
N GLN A 856 -46.55 -16.33 8.02
CA GLN A 856 -47.31 -15.19 7.50
C GLN A 856 -48.29 -15.60 6.38
N PHE A 857 -47.90 -16.56 5.53
CA PHE A 857 -48.83 -17.16 4.57
C PHE A 857 -49.96 -17.90 5.29
N ASP A 858 -49.63 -18.65 6.34
CA ASP A 858 -50.61 -19.40 7.12
C ASP A 858 -51.58 -18.45 7.83
N SER A 859 -51.10 -17.32 8.37
CA SER A 859 -51.94 -16.38 9.13
C SER A 859 -52.68 -15.35 8.29
N GLU A 860 -52.16 -14.92 7.14
CA GLU A 860 -52.69 -13.79 6.35
C GLU A 860 -53.06 -14.19 4.90
N LEU A 861 -53.33 -15.48 4.66
CA LEU A 861 -53.60 -16.02 3.32
C LEU A 861 -54.67 -15.24 2.53
N PRO A 862 -55.84 -14.86 3.13
CA PRO A 862 -56.84 -14.09 2.41
C PRO A 862 -56.29 -12.76 1.85
N ASP A 863 -55.49 -12.04 2.64
CA ASP A 863 -54.88 -10.77 2.22
C ASP A 863 -53.86 -10.93 1.12
N ILE A 864 -53.05 -11.97 1.21
CA ILE A 864 -52.06 -12.29 0.18
C ILE A 864 -52.78 -12.60 -1.15
N GLY A 865 -53.96 -13.21 -1.11
CA GLY A 865 -54.74 -13.59 -2.30
C GLY A 865 -55.05 -12.45 -3.27
N TYR A 866 -55.21 -11.22 -2.77
CA TYR A 866 -55.43 -10.03 -3.60
C TYR A 866 -54.29 -8.99 -3.49
N GLY A 867 -53.11 -9.44 -3.07
CA GLY A 867 -51.88 -8.65 -3.09
C GLY A 867 -51.74 -7.63 -1.95
N GLN A 868 -52.38 -7.89 -0.81
CA GLN A 868 -52.28 -7.12 0.43
C GLN A 868 -51.52 -7.90 1.52
N GLY A 869 -51.55 -7.38 2.76
CA GLY A 869 -50.90 -8.00 3.91
C GLY A 869 -49.38 -7.87 3.82
N PRO A 870 -48.62 -8.95 4.04
CA PRO A 870 -47.16 -8.91 4.04
C PRO A 870 -46.56 -8.99 2.62
N MET A 871 -47.39 -9.12 1.58
CA MET A 871 -46.91 -9.33 0.22
C MET A 871 -46.34 -8.03 -0.38
N LEU A 872 -45.09 -8.11 -0.84
CA LEU A 872 -44.39 -7.01 -1.48
C LEU A 872 -43.73 -7.48 -2.77
N ALA A 873 -43.77 -6.62 -3.79
CA ALA A 873 -43.15 -6.89 -5.08
C ALA A 873 -42.52 -5.62 -5.64
N THR A 874 -41.48 -5.80 -6.45
CA THR A 874 -40.94 -4.75 -7.32
C THR A 874 -41.77 -4.64 -8.60
N PRO A 875 -41.81 -3.46 -9.25
CA PRO A 875 -42.40 -3.32 -10.57
C PRO A 875 -41.82 -4.30 -11.62
N LEU A 876 -40.51 -4.61 -11.55
CA LEU A 876 -39.88 -5.59 -12.43
C LEU A 876 -40.36 -7.02 -12.19
N GLU A 877 -40.57 -7.42 -10.93
CA GLU A 877 -41.15 -8.73 -10.60
C GLU A 877 -42.59 -8.83 -11.12
N MET A 878 -43.40 -7.78 -10.95
CA MET A 878 -44.77 -7.76 -11.49
C MET A 878 -44.81 -7.75 -13.01
N ALA A 879 -43.89 -7.03 -13.67
CA ALA A 879 -43.73 -7.11 -15.13
C ALA A 879 -43.34 -8.53 -15.58
N SER A 880 -42.61 -9.28 -14.76
CA SER A 880 -42.27 -10.69 -15.04
C SER A 880 -43.47 -11.63 -14.90
N VAL A 881 -44.45 -11.30 -14.04
CA VAL A 881 -45.71 -12.05 -13.97
C VAL A 881 -46.51 -11.84 -15.26
N ALA A 882 -46.63 -10.60 -15.73
CA ALA A 882 -47.28 -10.32 -17.02
C ALA A 882 -46.53 -10.97 -18.20
N GLN A 883 -45.20 -10.95 -18.17
CA GLN A 883 -44.34 -11.62 -19.16
C GLN A 883 -44.66 -13.11 -19.27
N MET A 884 -44.80 -13.81 -18.15
CA MET A 884 -45.08 -15.24 -18.12
C MET A 884 -46.40 -15.57 -18.83
N VAL A 885 -47.44 -14.76 -18.62
CA VAL A 885 -48.74 -14.93 -19.28
C VAL A 885 -48.62 -14.65 -20.77
N ALA A 886 -48.02 -13.51 -21.14
CA ALA A 886 -47.81 -13.13 -22.53
C ALA A 886 -46.93 -14.11 -23.33
N ASN A 887 -46.04 -14.84 -22.65
CA ASN A 887 -45.13 -15.83 -23.25
C ASN A 887 -45.65 -17.27 -23.10
N GLY A 888 -46.97 -17.48 -23.18
CA GLY A 888 -47.58 -18.82 -23.22
C GLY A 888 -47.27 -19.68 -21.98
N GLY A 889 -47.13 -19.06 -20.82
CA GLY A 889 -46.86 -19.71 -19.55
C GLY A 889 -45.38 -19.92 -19.24
N LEU A 890 -44.47 -19.43 -20.09
CA LEU A 890 -43.02 -19.54 -19.93
C LEU A 890 -42.46 -18.25 -19.33
N ARG A 891 -42.05 -18.29 -18.05
CA ARG A 891 -41.32 -17.16 -17.47
C ARG A 891 -39.86 -17.22 -17.86
N VAL A 892 -39.34 -16.08 -18.28
CA VAL A 892 -37.94 -15.89 -18.63
C VAL A 892 -37.34 -14.87 -17.68
N THR A 893 -36.14 -15.15 -17.15
CA THR A 893 -35.52 -14.27 -16.15
C THR A 893 -35.17 -12.92 -16.77
N PRO A 894 -35.62 -11.79 -16.18
CA PRO A 894 -35.29 -10.49 -16.71
C PRO A 894 -33.79 -10.23 -16.76
N THR A 895 -33.31 -9.65 -17.86
CA THR A 895 -31.89 -9.31 -18.04
C THR A 895 -31.72 -7.91 -18.62
N PHE A 896 -30.70 -7.21 -18.14
CA PHE A 896 -30.24 -5.93 -18.70
C PHE A 896 -29.14 -6.09 -19.76
N ARG A 897 -28.75 -7.32 -20.07
CA ARG A 897 -27.75 -7.62 -21.12
C ARG A 897 -28.47 -8.05 -22.39
N LYS A 898 -28.04 -7.51 -23.53
CA LYS A 898 -28.53 -7.95 -24.85
C LYS A 898 -28.15 -9.43 -25.05
N ALA A 899 -29.15 -10.31 -25.13
CA ALA A 899 -28.93 -11.73 -25.34
C ALA A 899 -28.91 -12.04 -26.85
N SER A 900 -28.03 -12.95 -27.27
CA SER A 900 -27.95 -13.46 -28.65
C SER A 900 -28.85 -14.67 -28.91
N ALA A 901 -29.39 -15.30 -27.85
CA ALA A 901 -30.32 -16.42 -27.93
C ALA A 901 -31.41 -16.28 -26.85
N ALA A 902 -32.57 -16.92 -27.08
CA ALA A 902 -33.64 -16.99 -26.08
C ALA A 902 -33.09 -17.64 -24.80
N SER A 903 -33.23 -16.96 -23.67
CA SER A 903 -32.74 -17.48 -22.40
C SER A 903 -33.65 -18.62 -21.91
N LYS A 904 -33.09 -19.62 -21.23
CA LYS A 904 -33.85 -20.78 -20.75
C LYS A 904 -34.91 -20.32 -19.74
N GLY A 905 -36.17 -20.35 -20.15
CA GLY A 905 -37.32 -20.04 -19.29
C GLY A 905 -37.76 -21.23 -18.43
N ILE A 906 -38.55 -20.94 -17.40
CA ILE A 906 -39.23 -21.94 -16.56
C ILE A 906 -40.71 -21.96 -16.95
N ARG A 907 -41.21 -23.13 -17.34
CA ARG A 907 -42.65 -23.29 -17.63
C ARG A 907 -43.43 -23.34 -16.31
N LEU A 908 -44.34 -22.39 -16.18
CA LEU A 908 -45.14 -22.17 -14.98
C LEU A 908 -46.62 -22.44 -15.21
N LEU A 909 -47.10 -22.24 -16.44
CA LEU A 909 -48.44 -22.61 -16.90
C LEU A 909 -48.36 -23.53 -18.12
N SER A 910 -49.40 -24.34 -18.35
CA SER A 910 -49.55 -24.99 -19.65
C SER A 910 -49.88 -23.93 -20.71
N GLY A 911 -49.70 -24.24 -22.00
CA GLY A 911 -50.05 -23.30 -23.08
C GLY A 911 -51.54 -22.93 -23.02
N ASN A 912 -52.41 -23.91 -22.76
CA ASN A 912 -53.85 -23.70 -22.66
C ASN A 912 -54.23 -22.84 -21.44
N ASP A 913 -53.62 -23.08 -20.28
CA ASP A 913 -53.89 -22.28 -19.07
C ASP A 913 -53.40 -20.83 -19.23
N ALA A 914 -52.29 -20.64 -19.93
CA ALA A 914 -51.77 -19.30 -20.21
C ALA A 914 -52.69 -18.53 -21.17
N VAL A 915 -53.22 -19.18 -22.21
CA VAL A 915 -54.23 -18.59 -23.12
C VAL A 915 -55.53 -18.30 -22.38
N ARG A 916 -55.92 -19.16 -21.43
CA ARG A 916 -57.12 -18.93 -20.61
C ARG A 916 -56.97 -17.74 -19.65
N LEU A 917 -55.73 -17.46 -19.22
CA LEU A 917 -55.43 -16.37 -18.29
C LEU A 917 -55.18 -15.01 -18.98
N ALA A 918 -54.65 -15.05 -20.21
CA ALA A 918 -54.42 -13.88 -21.06
C ALA A 918 -55.74 -13.29 -21.55
#